data_AF-A0A3M1FRT0-F1
#
_entry.id   AF-A0A3M1FRT0-F1
#
_cell.length_a   1.000
_cell.length_b   1.000
_cell.length_c   1.000
_cell.angle_alpha   90.00
_cell.angle_beta   90.00
_cell.angle_gamma   90.00
#
_symmetry.space_group_name_H-M   'P 1'
#
loop_
_entity.id
_entity.type
_entity.pdbx_description
1 polymer ?
#
loop_
_entity_poly.entity_id
_entity_poly.type
_entity_poly.pdbx_seq_one_letter_code
_entity_poly.pdbx_strand_id
1 'polypeptide(L)'
;MFQRLKAFFAGQRPNVQPVVHISCVVDDHPRFRMQAWNWLLSLKAVNTECRMFIHYTPTALNSSAIDNFKALGATLVEIEPFGDGASRYCNKIRQLESVEFLAADYVVLSDADLVFLEDPYYLVREGVFRAKTVDGPNPPEPLWRGLFVRSGLEDKLQTVSLEMFPGVDTFSTNFNGGLYVMPTAMAGELAQLWKKHALFCLQQTGLLGDYLHHSDQLGMGLALAESGLPVDLLPVGDNFPSHLPECKLSLLTPQPIRALHYHSHVDQHGLPRNTGIRWADEAIQRIRAILVEQRRKRFLNEIFWDFRYDQFPELGSGLGSRGDVLAFKTSLLHPYIEMIGEATILDVGCGDLEVFSALPATHYTGIDLSEQAITLARKKMPEWSFKVAKISDFADESFDYTFCIDVLIHQPDAEAARSLASDLVRVARKGVFFSVHTHDIEGNGISFNTGFIKSFVDEMPEISALHELGSYRDVTLYFAEKGLGERWTKHDIGLQEMVLGARYSERPGLLKELIAYSRSKLGFFPATVIRSHEYPWFVEQMSNCSGKKILDVGAGVSLMPLYLADHGALVTTVDNHPIIRNEQPMESWNEWGFLDYSELDARIRSFHVDMCEFEPGERFDMIYSVSVIEHMPAVVRRLVIERMAGLLQPGGLLLLSLDLIPGSNLLWNLNAGVVVDESDHGSLDDVKAELQSAGFEITSEESLLGMPMSRTDVAYFVCKYNPSQA
;
A
#
# COMPACT_ATOMS: atom_id res chain seq x y z
N MET A 1 -39.32 -33.29 9.22
CA MET A 1 -40.81 -33.31 9.19
C MET A 1 -41.40 -34.68 9.58
N PHE A 2 -40.95 -35.79 8.98
CA PHE A 2 -41.51 -37.14 9.23
C PHE A 2 -41.33 -37.68 10.67
N GLN A 3 -40.23 -37.33 11.35
CA GLN A 3 -40.05 -37.67 12.77
C GLN A 3 -40.93 -36.83 13.72
N ARG A 4 -41.27 -35.59 13.35
CA ARG A 4 -42.14 -34.70 14.15
C ARG A 4 -43.59 -35.22 14.22
N LEU A 5 -44.09 -35.80 13.12
CA LEU A 5 -45.42 -36.43 13.06
C LEU A 5 -45.53 -37.70 13.91
N LYS A 6 -44.45 -38.49 14.03
CA LYS A 6 -44.45 -39.74 14.82
C LYS A 6 -44.52 -39.49 16.33
N ALA A 7 -43.89 -38.44 16.83
CA ALA A 7 -43.90 -38.11 18.27
C ALA A 7 -45.25 -37.53 18.72
N PHE A 8 -45.95 -36.79 17.86
CA PHE A 8 -47.28 -36.23 18.15
C PHE A 8 -48.34 -37.31 18.41
N PHE A 9 -48.30 -38.44 17.68
CA PHE A 9 -49.23 -39.56 17.91
C PHE A 9 -48.85 -40.49 19.07
N ALA A 10 -47.67 -40.30 19.70
CA ALA A 10 -47.17 -41.17 20.76
C ALA A 10 -47.29 -40.58 22.18
N GLY A 11 -47.86 -39.37 22.34
CA GLY A 11 -48.03 -38.73 23.65
C GLY A 11 -46.72 -38.35 24.37
N GLN A 12 -45.57 -38.57 23.72
CA GLN A 12 -44.26 -38.10 24.16
C GLN A 12 -43.98 -36.78 23.43
N ARG A 13 -43.97 -35.65 24.17
CA ARG A 13 -43.38 -34.41 23.62
C ARG A 13 -41.95 -34.76 23.24
N PRO A 14 -41.57 -34.72 21.95
CA PRO A 14 -40.17 -34.90 21.60
C PRO A 14 -39.41 -33.76 22.28
N ASN A 15 -38.34 -34.09 22.99
CA ASN A 15 -37.43 -33.12 23.59
C ASN A 15 -36.63 -32.44 22.46
N VAL A 16 -37.32 -31.64 21.65
CA VAL A 16 -36.72 -30.89 20.54
C VAL A 16 -36.19 -29.60 21.15
N GLN A 17 -34.88 -29.42 21.11
CA GLN A 17 -34.26 -28.14 21.45
C GLN A 17 -34.94 -27.02 20.64
N PRO A 18 -35.36 -25.91 21.28
CA PRO A 18 -35.96 -24.79 20.57
C PRO A 18 -34.98 -24.19 19.56
N VAL A 19 -35.50 -23.76 18.41
CA VAL A 19 -34.74 -23.01 17.41
C VAL A 19 -34.65 -21.56 17.88
N VAL A 20 -33.44 -21.03 17.98
CA VAL A 20 -33.20 -19.63 18.38
C VAL A 20 -32.45 -18.91 17.27
N HIS A 21 -32.96 -17.75 16.87
CA HIS A 21 -32.29 -16.86 15.93
C HIS A 21 -31.83 -15.60 16.66
N ILE A 22 -30.61 -15.15 16.38
CA ILE A 22 -30.06 -13.88 16.89
C ILE A 22 -29.74 -12.95 15.73
N SER A 23 -30.02 -11.65 15.88
CA SER A 23 -29.73 -10.69 14.83
C SER A 23 -29.30 -9.31 15.29
N CYS A 24 -28.38 -8.72 14.54
CA CYS A 24 -28.08 -7.28 14.58
C CYS A 24 -28.42 -6.57 13.26
N VAL A 25 -28.46 -5.23 13.33
CA VAL A 25 -28.65 -4.34 12.17
C VAL A 25 -27.35 -3.61 11.86
N VAL A 26 -27.01 -3.50 10.56
CA VAL A 26 -25.86 -2.75 10.06
C VAL A 26 -26.33 -1.64 9.14
N ASP A 27 -26.07 -0.41 9.55
CA ASP A 27 -26.32 0.79 8.77
C ASP A 27 -25.07 1.25 8.00
N ASP A 28 -25.26 2.19 7.09
CA ASP A 28 -24.22 2.74 6.21
C ASP A 28 -23.25 3.66 6.95
N HIS A 29 -22.36 3.05 7.73
CA HIS A 29 -21.24 3.70 8.37
C HIS A 29 -20.14 2.66 8.70
N PRO A 30 -18.85 2.97 8.49
CA PRO A 30 -17.74 2.06 8.80
C PRO A 30 -17.77 1.45 10.21
N ARG A 31 -18.18 2.24 11.22
CA ARG A 31 -18.30 1.79 12.60
C ARG A 31 -19.21 0.57 12.76
N PHE A 32 -20.33 0.52 12.03
CA PHE A 32 -21.32 -0.54 12.17
C PHE A 32 -20.82 -1.84 11.53
N ARG A 33 -20.04 -1.75 10.45
CA ARG A 33 -19.35 -2.91 9.85
C ARG A 33 -18.32 -3.51 10.81
N MET A 34 -17.51 -2.67 11.46
CA MET A 34 -16.56 -3.09 12.49
C MET A 34 -17.25 -3.75 13.69
N GLN A 35 -18.34 -3.14 14.16
CA GLN A 35 -19.16 -3.65 15.25
C GLN A 35 -19.77 -5.02 14.90
N ALA A 36 -20.42 -5.15 13.74
CA ALA A 36 -20.99 -6.43 13.30
C ALA A 36 -19.94 -7.52 13.11
N TRP A 37 -18.72 -7.16 12.67
CA TRP A 37 -17.62 -8.10 12.61
C TRP A 37 -17.24 -8.62 14.01
N ASN A 38 -17.08 -7.74 15.00
CA ASN A 38 -16.83 -8.14 16.39
C ASN A 38 -17.95 -9.02 16.95
N TRP A 39 -19.19 -8.59 16.77
CA TRP A 39 -20.39 -9.32 17.18
C TRP A 39 -20.37 -10.76 16.64
N LEU A 40 -20.15 -10.92 15.34
CA LEU A 40 -20.14 -12.22 14.68
C LEU A 40 -18.97 -13.11 15.15
N LEU A 41 -17.77 -12.54 15.30
CA LEU A 41 -16.62 -13.27 15.80
C LEU A 41 -16.80 -13.75 17.24
N SER A 42 -17.43 -12.92 18.10
CA SER A 42 -17.70 -13.30 19.48
C SER A 42 -18.69 -14.45 19.59
N LEU A 43 -19.79 -14.41 18.82
CA LEU A 43 -20.79 -15.48 18.75
C LEU A 43 -20.22 -16.79 18.23
N LYS A 44 -19.36 -16.71 17.20
CA LYS A 44 -18.67 -17.88 16.66
C LYS A 44 -17.70 -18.48 17.68
N ALA A 45 -16.97 -17.65 18.42
CA ALA A 45 -16.01 -18.12 19.41
C ALA A 45 -16.65 -18.86 20.58
N VAL A 46 -17.87 -18.47 20.98
CA VAL A 46 -18.65 -19.18 22.01
C VAL A 46 -19.42 -20.39 21.46
N ASN A 47 -19.24 -20.73 20.18
CA ASN A 47 -19.96 -21.81 19.48
C ASN A 47 -21.48 -21.72 19.65
N THR A 48 -22.05 -20.54 19.41
CA THR A 48 -23.47 -20.30 19.64
C THR A 48 -24.38 -21.32 18.95
N GLU A 49 -25.38 -21.83 19.67
CA GLU A 49 -26.48 -22.63 19.10
C GLU A 49 -27.48 -21.74 18.34
N CYS A 50 -27.39 -20.41 18.48
CA CYS A 50 -28.25 -19.48 17.75
C CYS A 50 -27.86 -19.39 16.28
N ARG A 51 -28.85 -19.38 15.39
CA ARG A 51 -28.61 -18.99 13.98
C ARG A 51 -28.42 -17.49 13.90
N MET A 52 -27.31 -17.06 13.30
CA MET A 52 -26.90 -15.65 13.25
C MET A 52 -27.43 -14.96 12.00
N PHE A 53 -28.08 -13.81 12.16
CA PHE A 53 -28.59 -12.97 11.08
C PHE A 53 -28.00 -11.56 11.16
N ILE A 54 -27.56 -11.02 10.03
CA ILE A 54 -27.24 -9.60 9.91
C ILE A 54 -28.26 -8.99 8.95
N HIS A 55 -29.10 -8.11 9.48
CA HIS A 55 -29.95 -7.27 8.65
C HIS A 55 -29.16 -6.02 8.29
N TYR A 56 -29.22 -5.58 7.03
CA TYR A 56 -28.42 -4.44 6.58
C TYR A 56 -29.20 -3.57 5.61
N THR A 57 -28.92 -2.26 5.62
CA THR A 57 -29.51 -1.34 4.64
C THR A 57 -28.76 -1.41 3.30
N PRO A 58 -29.39 -1.03 2.16
CA PRO A 58 -28.86 -1.35 0.83
C PRO A 58 -27.43 -0.87 0.53
N THR A 59 -26.97 0.22 1.16
CA THR A 59 -25.62 0.78 0.97
C THR A 59 -24.64 0.37 2.07
N ALA A 60 -25.11 -0.30 3.13
CA ALA A 60 -24.28 -0.60 4.29
C ALA A 60 -23.16 -1.61 4.00
N LEU A 61 -23.40 -2.56 3.08
CA LEU A 61 -22.48 -3.63 2.72
C LEU A 61 -22.32 -3.71 1.20
N ASN A 62 -21.07 -3.74 0.72
CA ASN A 62 -20.78 -4.10 -0.66
C ASN A 62 -20.69 -5.63 -0.82
N SER A 63 -20.48 -6.10 -2.06
CA SER A 63 -20.38 -7.53 -2.39
C SER A 63 -19.28 -8.27 -1.60
N SER A 64 -18.12 -7.65 -1.43
CA SER A 64 -16.99 -8.19 -0.67
C SER A 64 -17.36 -8.40 0.80
N ALA A 65 -17.96 -7.40 1.45
CA ALA A 65 -18.42 -7.50 2.83
C ALA A 65 -19.53 -8.55 3.01
N ILE A 66 -20.47 -8.64 2.05
CA ILE A 66 -21.53 -9.66 2.01
C ILE A 66 -20.94 -11.07 2.02
N ASP A 67 -19.99 -11.35 1.11
CA ASP A 67 -19.38 -12.68 1.00
C ASP A 67 -18.56 -13.02 2.25
N ASN A 68 -17.87 -12.03 2.82
CA ASN A 68 -17.10 -12.20 4.04
C ASN A 68 -17.96 -12.55 5.26
N PHE A 69 -19.09 -11.86 5.47
CA PHE A 69 -19.98 -12.18 6.58
C PHE A 69 -20.71 -13.52 6.39
N LYS A 70 -21.08 -13.88 5.16
CA LYS A 70 -21.61 -15.22 4.84
C LYS A 70 -20.60 -16.31 5.16
N ALA A 71 -19.33 -16.12 4.77
CA ALA A 71 -18.25 -17.07 5.06
C ALA A 71 -17.97 -17.23 6.57
N LEU A 72 -18.34 -16.24 7.38
CA LEU A 72 -18.29 -16.30 8.84
C LEU A 72 -19.52 -16.98 9.47
N GLY A 73 -20.54 -17.33 8.67
CA GLY A 73 -21.72 -18.09 9.11
C GLY A 73 -22.98 -17.24 9.30
N ALA A 74 -22.97 -15.96 8.93
CA ALA A 74 -24.15 -15.11 9.02
C ALA A 74 -25.11 -15.33 7.84
N THR A 75 -26.41 -15.36 8.13
CA THR A 75 -27.46 -15.18 7.12
C THR A 75 -27.69 -13.69 6.94
N LEU A 76 -27.57 -13.18 5.70
CA LEU A 76 -27.71 -11.75 5.41
C LEU A 76 -29.08 -11.44 4.84
N VAL A 77 -29.73 -10.41 5.38
CA VAL A 77 -31.07 -9.97 4.94
C VAL A 77 -31.02 -8.47 4.69
N GLU A 78 -31.21 -8.06 3.43
CA GLU A 78 -31.34 -6.65 3.09
C GLU A 78 -32.68 -6.12 3.60
N ILE A 79 -32.69 -4.95 4.22
CA ILE A 79 -33.88 -4.29 4.75
C ILE A 79 -33.99 -2.86 4.24
N GLU A 80 -35.22 -2.42 3.99
CA GLU A 80 -35.50 -1.02 3.72
C GLU A 80 -35.24 -0.16 4.97
N PRO A 81 -34.54 0.98 4.84
CA PRO A 81 -34.42 1.94 5.93
C PRO A 81 -35.79 2.29 6.52
N PHE A 82 -35.85 2.48 7.83
CA PHE A 82 -37.04 2.94 8.53
C PHE A 82 -37.36 4.40 8.16
N GLY A 83 -36.31 5.19 7.91
CA GLY A 83 -36.36 6.54 7.36
C GLY A 83 -35.06 7.32 7.65
N ASP A 84 -35.09 8.62 7.42
CA ASP A 84 -33.94 9.52 7.61
C ASP A 84 -33.89 10.17 9.02
N GLY A 85 -32.77 10.83 9.31
CA GLY A 85 -32.61 11.61 10.55
C GLY A 85 -32.72 10.76 11.81
N ALA A 86 -33.60 11.13 12.74
CA ALA A 86 -33.83 10.36 13.97
C ALA A 86 -34.55 9.00 13.72
N SER A 87 -35.24 8.85 12.59
CA SER A 87 -35.98 7.63 12.30
C SER A 87 -35.09 6.46 11.89
N ARG A 88 -33.86 6.72 11.41
CA ARG A 88 -32.87 5.68 11.08
C ARG A 88 -32.55 4.75 12.26
N TYR A 89 -32.61 5.27 13.49
CA TYR A 89 -32.35 4.48 14.69
C TYR A 89 -33.42 3.42 14.98
N CYS A 90 -34.54 3.43 14.25
CA CYS A 90 -35.62 2.43 14.35
C CYS A 90 -35.45 1.25 13.37
N ASN A 91 -34.31 1.13 12.67
CA ASN A 91 -34.08 0.03 11.71
C ASN A 91 -34.14 -1.36 12.37
N LYS A 92 -33.94 -1.47 13.68
CA LYS A 92 -34.13 -2.71 14.46
C LYS A 92 -35.52 -3.32 14.29
N ILE A 93 -36.55 -2.48 14.20
CA ILE A 93 -37.95 -2.91 14.02
C ILE A 93 -38.11 -3.74 12.73
N ARG A 94 -37.33 -3.45 11.68
CA ARG A 94 -37.37 -4.16 10.39
C ARG A 94 -36.98 -5.62 10.49
N GLN A 95 -36.20 -6.01 11.50
CA GLN A 95 -35.82 -7.41 11.70
C GLN A 95 -37.06 -8.29 11.92
N LEU A 96 -38.13 -7.73 12.51
CA LEU A 96 -39.40 -8.43 12.73
C LEU A 96 -40.31 -8.46 11.49
N GLU A 97 -39.86 -7.93 10.35
CA GLU A 97 -40.53 -8.08 9.05
C GLU A 97 -39.92 -9.28 8.26
N SER A 98 -38.81 -9.86 8.74
CA SER A 98 -38.09 -10.96 8.08
C SER A 98 -38.71 -12.32 8.37
N VAL A 99 -39.30 -12.93 7.33
CA VAL A 99 -39.95 -14.25 7.42
C VAL A 99 -38.98 -15.34 7.86
N GLU A 100 -37.74 -15.33 7.36
CA GLU A 100 -36.75 -16.34 7.73
C GLU A 100 -36.26 -16.17 9.17
N PHE A 101 -36.07 -14.93 9.62
CA PHE A 101 -35.70 -14.64 10.99
C PHE A 101 -36.80 -15.08 11.97
N LEU A 102 -38.06 -14.86 11.61
CA LEU A 102 -39.23 -15.30 12.39
C LEU A 102 -39.56 -16.80 12.25
N ALA A 103 -38.77 -17.60 11.52
CA ALA A 103 -38.97 -19.04 11.44
C ALA A 103 -38.46 -19.82 12.68
N ALA A 104 -37.92 -19.13 13.69
CA ALA A 104 -37.47 -19.68 14.95
C ALA A 104 -38.58 -19.79 16.01
N ASP A 105 -38.32 -20.54 17.08
CA ASP A 105 -39.18 -20.54 18.27
C ASP A 105 -38.96 -19.26 19.11
N TYR A 106 -37.72 -18.75 19.12
CA TYR A 106 -37.31 -17.52 19.81
C TYR A 106 -36.44 -16.64 18.94
N VAL A 107 -36.57 -15.33 19.13
CA VAL A 107 -35.73 -14.32 18.49
C VAL A 107 -35.00 -13.48 19.53
N VAL A 108 -33.73 -13.21 19.24
CA VAL A 108 -32.86 -12.31 20.01
C VAL A 108 -32.48 -11.15 19.09
N LEU A 109 -32.90 -9.95 19.45
CA LEU A 109 -32.51 -8.71 18.77
C LEU A 109 -31.37 -8.09 19.57
N SER A 110 -30.22 -7.86 18.94
CA SER A 110 -29.06 -7.25 19.58
C SER A 110 -28.49 -6.12 18.74
N ASP A 111 -27.96 -5.07 19.35
CA ASP A 111 -27.14 -4.10 18.63
C ASP A 111 -25.83 -4.75 18.15
N ALA A 112 -25.26 -4.22 17.08
CA ALA A 112 -23.99 -4.71 16.53
C ALA A 112 -22.80 -4.43 17.46
N ASP A 113 -22.93 -3.53 18.43
CA ASP A 113 -21.91 -3.15 19.41
C ASP A 113 -21.96 -3.97 20.71
N LEU A 114 -22.57 -5.16 20.64
CA LEU A 114 -22.48 -6.20 21.65
C LEU A 114 -21.48 -7.29 21.25
N VAL A 115 -20.71 -7.78 22.21
CA VAL A 115 -19.89 -9.00 22.07
C VAL A 115 -20.16 -9.97 23.21
N PHE A 116 -20.22 -11.25 22.88
CA PHE A 116 -20.67 -12.31 23.77
C PHE A 116 -19.49 -13.14 24.30
N LEU A 117 -19.50 -13.39 25.61
CA LEU A 117 -18.61 -14.30 26.34
C LEU A 117 -19.26 -15.67 26.61
N GLU A 118 -20.60 -15.74 26.54
CA GLU A 118 -21.38 -16.96 26.66
C GLU A 118 -22.41 -17.01 25.53
N ASP A 119 -22.85 -18.22 25.16
CA ASP A 119 -23.83 -18.42 24.09
C ASP A 119 -25.18 -17.77 24.45
N PRO A 120 -25.70 -16.79 23.69
CA PRO A 120 -26.99 -16.15 23.99
C PRO A 120 -28.19 -17.09 23.98
N TYR A 121 -28.03 -18.36 23.56
CA TYR A 121 -29.08 -19.36 23.63
C TYR A 121 -29.68 -19.54 25.04
N TYR A 122 -28.89 -19.39 26.12
CA TYR A 122 -29.43 -19.50 27.50
C TYR A 122 -30.42 -18.38 27.86
N LEU A 123 -30.47 -17.29 27.08
CA LEU A 123 -31.34 -16.15 27.36
C LEU A 123 -32.81 -16.45 27.07
N VAL A 124 -33.15 -17.48 26.30
CA VAL A 124 -34.54 -17.73 25.93
C VAL A 124 -35.33 -18.32 27.10
N ARG A 125 -36.58 -17.87 27.27
CA ARG A 125 -37.51 -18.36 28.29
C ARG A 125 -38.94 -18.36 27.75
N GLU A 126 -39.68 -19.42 28.04
CA GLU A 126 -41.04 -19.59 27.54
C GLU A 126 -41.97 -18.47 28.04
N GLY A 127 -42.73 -17.88 27.12
CA GLY A 127 -43.85 -17.00 27.43
C GLY A 127 -43.51 -15.62 28.00
N VAL A 128 -42.25 -15.17 27.98
CA VAL A 128 -41.84 -13.86 28.53
C VAL A 128 -40.94 -13.07 27.58
N PHE A 129 -41.13 -11.76 27.52
CA PHE A 129 -40.15 -10.84 26.94
C PHE A 129 -39.04 -10.59 27.95
N ARG A 130 -37.78 -10.50 27.51
CA ARG A 130 -36.64 -10.23 28.39
C ARG A 130 -35.76 -9.13 27.84
N ALA A 131 -35.38 -8.21 28.73
CA ALA A 131 -34.44 -7.15 28.47
C ALA A 131 -33.82 -6.65 29.78
N LYS A 132 -32.69 -5.95 29.68
CA LYS A 132 -32.08 -5.24 30.80
C LYS A 132 -32.74 -3.86 30.92
N THR A 133 -33.04 -3.41 32.14
CA THR A 133 -33.42 -2.01 32.39
C THR A 133 -32.40 -1.05 31.77
N VAL A 134 -32.85 0.12 31.29
CA VAL A 134 -31.97 1.14 30.72
C VAL A 134 -30.83 1.49 31.70
N ASP A 135 -29.65 1.83 31.18
CA ASP A 135 -28.49 2.12 32.01
C ASP A 135 -28.63 3.40 32.84
N GLY A 136 -29.18 4.43 32.21
CA GLY A 136 -29.39 5.75 32.78
C GLY A 136 -30.75 6.33 32.37
N PRO A 137 -31.14 7.47 32.96
CA PRO A 137 -32.44 8.10 32.70
C PRO A 137 -32.44 8.82 31.34
N ASN A 138 -32.38 8.04 30.25
CA ASN A 138 -32.35 8.53 28.86
C ASN A 138 -33.60 8.03 28.11
N PRO A 139 -34.65 8.87 27.96
CA PRO A 139 -34.78 10.24 28.44
C PRO A 139 -35.11 10.34 29.95
N PRO A 140 -34.96 11.53 30.56
CA PRO A 140 -35.33 11.77 31.95
C PRO A 140 -36.81 11.50 32.22
N GLU A 141 -37.11 11.16 33.47
CA GLU A 141 -38.45 10.80 33.94
C GLU A 141 -39.58 11.75 33.46
N PRO A 142 -39.43 13.10 33.50
CA PRO A 142 -40.50 14.00 33.09
C PRO A 142 -40.88 13.89 31.60
N LEU A 143 -39.88 13.65 30.73
CA LEU A 143 -40.12 13.49 29.30
C LEU A 143 -40.86 12.18 29.03
N TRP A 144 -40.44 11.12 29.72
CA TRP A 144 -41.06 9.81 29.61
C TRP A 144 -42.49 9.78 30.14
N ARG A 145 -42.75 10.43 31.29
CA ARG A 145 -44.11 10.64 31.80
C ARG A 145 -44.97 11.41 30.79
N GLY A 146 -44.39 12.43 30.16
CA GLY A 146 -45.06 13.20 29.10
C GLY A 146 -45.48 12.34 27.92
N LEU A 147 -44.69 11.33 27.53
CA LEU A 147 -45.05 10.39 26.47
C LEU A 147 -46.25 9.53 26.85
N PHE A 148 -46.25 8.95 28.06
CA PHE A 148 -47.35 8.10 28.54
C PHE A 148 -48.68 8.85 28.62
N VAL A 149 -48.65 10.11 29.06
CA VAL A 149 -49.85 10.97 29.08
C VAL A 149 -50.33 11.23 27.64
N ARG A 150 -49.42 11.58 26.73
CA ARG A 150 -49.78 11.85 25.32
C ARG A 150 -50.22 10.60 24.55
N SER A 151 -49.75 9.42 24.95
CA SER A 151 -50.16 8.13 24.37
C SER A 151 -51.42 7.56 25.01
N GLY A 152 -51.97 8.18 26.06
CA GLY A 152 -53.14 7.70 26.79
C GLY A 152 -52.90 6.42 27.60
N LEU A 153 -51.65 6.18 28.03
CA LEU A 153 -51.23 4.99 28.79
C LEU A 153 -50.88 5.33 30.25
N GLU A 154 -51.34 6.48 30.76
CA GLU A 154 -51.05 6.96 32.11
C GLU A 154 -51.46 5.99 33.24
N ASP A 155 -52.47 5.14 33.01
CA ASP A 155 -52.88 4.08 33.94
C ASP A 155 -51.90 2.92 34.02
N LYS A 156 -50.98 2.81 33.05
CA LYS A 156 -49.92 1.78 32.97
C LYS A 156 -48.58 2.25 33.55
N LEU A 157 -48.52 3.47 34.10
CA LEU A 157 -47.30 4.04 34.63
C LEU A 157 -46.82 3.28 35.88
N GLN A 158 -45.67 2.61 35.77
CA GLN A 158 -44.97 2.00 36.90
C GLN A 158 -43.48 2.32 36.82
N THR A 159 -42.89 2.77 37.93
CA THR A 159 -41.47 3.15 38.02
C THR A 159 -40.61 2.08 38.70
N VAL A 160 -39.33 2.10 38.39
CA VAL A 160 -38.27 1.25 38.96
C VAL A 160 -37.01 2.09 39.17
N SER A 161 -36.23 1.80 40.22
CA SER A 161 -34.99 2.53 40.49
C SER A 161 -33.82 2.00 39.65
N LEU A 162 -32.91 2.90 39.27
CA LEU A 162 -31.73 2.58 38.49
C LEU A 162 -30.53 2.23 39.39
N GLU A 163 -29.93 1.05 39.20
CA GLU A 163 -28.78 0.57 40.01
C GLU A 163 -27.56 1.51 39.88
N MET A 164 -27.27 1.99 38.66
CA MET A 164 -26.14 2.89 38.38
C MET A 164 -26.45 4.38 38.62
N PHE A 165 -27.69 4.72 38.96
CA PHE A 165 -28.13 6.08 39.26
C PHE A 165 -28.98 6.10 40.54
N PRO A 166 -28.35 5.93 41.73
CA PRO A 166 -29.08 5.89 42.99
C PRO A 166 -29.95 7.13 43.20
N GLY A 167 -31.20 6.90 43.61
CA GLY A 167 -32.19 7.96 43.81
C GLY A 167 -32.83 8.48 42.52
N VAL A 168 -32.52 7.88 41.37
CA VAL A 168 -33.17 8.18 40.09
C VAL A 168 -34.02 6.98 39.69
N ASP A 169 -35.29 7.25 39.45
CA ASP A 169 -36.22 6.27 38.91
C ASP A 169 -36.36 6.41 37.39
N THR A 170 -36.63 5.29 36.76
CA THR A 170 -37.12 5.21 35.39
C THR A 170 -38.41 4.39 35.37
N PHE A 171 -38.91 4.05 34.19
CA PHE A 171 -40.12 3.27 34.05
C PHE A 171 -39.82 1.80 33.89
N SER A 172 -40.70 0.96 34.44
CA SER A 172 -40.58 -0.49 34.44
C SER A 172 -40.48 -1.11 33.03
N THR A 173 -40.94 -0.39 32.00
CA THR A 173 -40.83 -0.80 30.59
C THR A 173 -39.71 -0.07 29.83
N ASN A 174 -38.87 0.73 30.50
CA ASN A 174 -37.76 1.43 29.87
C ASN A 174 -36.50 0.55 29.92
N PHE A 175 -36.27 -0.17 28.82
CA PHE A 175 -35.18 -1.13 28.68
C PHE A 175 -34.04 -0.57 27.83
N ASN A 176 -32.81 -1.03 28.06
CA ASN A 176 -31.70 -0.75 27.16
C ASN A 176 -31.98 -1.42 25.79
N GLY A 177 -31.93 -0.64 24.72
CA GLY A 177 -32.21 -1.09 23.35
C GLY A 177 -31.27 -2.18 22.81
N GLY A 178 -30.09 -2.34 23.39
CA GLY A 178 -29.03 -3.20 22.88
C GLY A 178 -29.32 -4.70 22.90
N LEU A 179 -30.27 -5.18 23.69
CA LEU A 179 -30.61 -6.61 23.73
C LEU A 179 -32.06 -6.87 24.15
N TYR A 180 -32.85 -7.43 23.24
CA TYR A 180 -34.21 -7.91 23.47
C TYR A 180 -34.34 -9.38 23.13
N VAL A 181 -35.01 -10.14 23.99
CA VAL A 181 -35.24 -11.58 23.80
C VAL A 181 -36.72 -11.88 23.94
N MET A 182 -37.28 -12.59 22.98
CA MET A 182 -38.71 -12.92 23.01
C MET A 182 -39.04 -14.22 22.27
N PRO A 183 -40.08 -14.96 22.71
CA PRO A 183 -40.72 -15.97 21.87
C PRO A 183 -41.24 -15.35 20.58
N THR A 184 -41.07 -16.04 19.46
CA THR A 184 -41.58 -15.59 18.15
C THR A 184 -43.09 -15.38 18.17
N ALA A 185 -43.82 -16.14 19.00
CA ALA A 185 -45.26 -15.97 19.19
C ALA A 185 -45.67 -14.57 19.69
N MET A 186 -44.77 -13.86 20.39
CA MET A 186 -44.99 -12.48 20.86
C MET A 186 -44.54 -11.43 19.83
N ALA A 187 -43.65 -11.80 18.91
CA ALA A 187 -43.00 -10.87 17.98
C ALA A 187 -44.01 -10.19 17.04
N GLY A 188 -45.06 -10.89 16.59
CA GLY A 188 -46.04 -10.32 15.67
C GLY A 188 -46.85 -9.16 16.26
N GLU A 189 -47.38 -9.33 17.47
CA GLU A 189 -48.10 -8.27 18.19
C GLU A 189 -47.15 -7.11 18.55
N LEU A 190 -45.98 -7.44 19.10
CA LEU A 190 -44.99 -6.44 19.49
C LEU A 190 -44.47 -5.65 18.29
N ALA A 191 -44.22 -6.26 17.13
CA ALA A 191 -43.75 -5.54 15.95
C ALA A 191 -44.74 -4.45 15.51
N GLN A 192 -46.04 -4.74 15.51
CA GLN A 192 -47.08 -3.78 15.13
C GLN A 192 -47.16 -2.62 16.12
N LEU A 193 -47.22 -2.92 17.41
CA LEU A 193 -47.30 -1.91 18.46
C LEU A 193 -46.01 -1.09 18.56
N TRP A 194 -44.86 -1.73 18.44
CA TRP A 194 -43.55 -1.08 18.47
C TRP A 194 -43.42 -0.08 17.31
N LYS A 195 -43.78 -0.47 16.09
CA LYS A 195 -43.78 0.41 14.92
C LYS A 195 -44.72 1.60 15.11
N LYS A 196 -45.96 1.36 15.59
CA LYS A 196 -46.95 2.40 15.92
C LYS A 196 -46.37 3.42 16.91
N HIS A 197 -45.79 2.94 18.01
CA HIS A 197 -45.27 3.81 19.06
C HIS A 197 -43.96 4.49 18.71
N ALA A 198 -43.08 3.84 17.94
CA ALA A 198 -41.87 4.47 17.43
C ALA A 198 -42.22 5.66 16.52
N LEU A 199 -43.19 5.49 15.60
CA LEU A 199 -43.70 6.58 14.77
C LEU A 199 -44.35 7.69 15.61
N PHE A 200 -45.11 7.34 16.63
CA PHE A 200 -45.68 8.31 17.58
C PHE A 200 -44.57 9.12 18.28
N CYS A 201 -43.54 8.45 18.81
CA CYS A 201 -42.39 9.09 19.47
C CYS A 201 -41.65 10.04 18.52
N LEU A 202 -41.42 9.63 17.26
CA LEU A 202 -40.78 10.47 16.25
C LEU A 202 -41.56 11.76 15.95
N GLN A 203 -42.89 11.76 16.14
CA GLN A 203 -43.73 12.96 16.00
C GLN A 203 -43.66 13.89 17.23
N GLN A 204 -43.12 13.42 18.37
CA GLN A 204 -43.04 14.20 19.61
C GLN A 204 -41.80 15.11 19.66
N THR A 205 -41.47 15.78 18.56
CA THR A 205 -40.24 16.59 18.42
C THR A 205 -40.13 17.67 19.50
N GLY A 206 -41.22 18.36 19.82
CA GLY A 206 -41.24 19.40 20.87
C GLY A 206 -41.13 18.88 22.30
N LEU A 207 -41.33 17.58 22.55
CA LEU A 207 -41.14 16.98 23.88
C LEU A 207 -39.77 16.32 24.00
N LEU A 208 -39.38 15.53 23.00
CA LEU A 208 -38.18 14.71 23.07
C LEU A 208 -36.91 15.46 22.66
N GLY A 209 -37.00 16.46 21.76
CA GLY A 209 -35.83 17.19 21.29
C GLY A 209 -34.70 16.25 20.88
N ASP A 210 -33.55 16.38 21.55
CA ASP A 210 -32.36 15.56 21.31
C ASP A 210 -32.59 14.06 21.57
N TYR A 211 -33.57 13.68 22.38
CA TYR A 211 -33.90 12.28 22.68
C TYR A 211 -34.72 11.58 21.59
N LEU A 212 -35.04 12.25 20.47
CA LEU A 212 -35.77 11.64 19.34
C LEU A 212 -35.08 10.39 18.80
N HIS A 213 -33.75 10.31 18.85
CA HIS A 213 -33.00 9.15 18.38
C HIS A 213 -33.24 7.89 19.23
N HIS A 214 -33.80 8.02 20.44
CA HIS A 214 -34.21 6.88 21.26
C HIS A 214 -35.58 6.32 20.87
N SER A 215 -36.27 6.87 19.87
CA SER A 215 -37.66 6.48 19.52
C SER A 215 -37.88 4.98 19.34
N ASP A 216 -36.84 4.23 18.94
CA ASP A 216 -36.79 2.77 18.96
C ASP A 216 -37.06 2.20 20.37
N GLN A 217 -36.15 2.47 21.31
CA GLN A 217 -36.27 2.08 22.71
C GLN A 217 -37.59 2.55 23.33
N LEU A 218 -37.97 3.79 23.02
CA LEU A 218 -39.17 4.40 23.55
C LEU A 218 -40.45 3.71 23.03
N GLY A 219 -40.46 3.41 21.74
CA GLY A 219 -41.56 2.70 21.09
C GLY A 219 -41.77 1.31 21.68
N MET A 220 -40.68 0.59 21.99
CA MET A 220 -40.76 -0.73 22.63
C MET A 220 -41.37 -0.63 24.04
N GLY A 221 -40.93 0.34 24.84
CA GLY A 221 -41.45 0.54 26.19
C GLY A 221 -42.95 0.86 26.23
N LEU A 222 -43.45 1.65 25.28
CA LEU A 222 -44.89 1.94 25.14
C LEU A 222 -45.66 0.73 24.59
N ALA A 223 -45.07 -0.06 23.69
CA ALA A 223 -45.68 -1.28 23.16
C ALA A 223 -45.88 -2.35 24.25
N LEU A 224 -44.90 -2.52 25.13
CA LEU A 224 -45.01 -3.43 26.28
C LEU A 224 -46.04 -2.93 27.30
N ALA A 225 -46.11 -1.61 27.54
CA ALA A 225 -47.12 -1.02 28.41
C ALA A 225 -48.55 -1.19 27.85
N GLU A 226 -48.75 -0.99 26.54
CA GLU A 226 -50.06 -1.16 25.89
C GLU A 226 -50.50 -2.63 25.83
N SER A 227 -49.60 -3.54 25.48
CA SER A 227 -49.92 -4.97 25.35
C SER A 227 -50.11 -5.69 26.69
N GLY A 228 -49.43 -5.24 27.75
CA GLY A 228 -49.44 -5.91 29.05
C GLY A 228 -48.77 -7.28 29.03
N LEU A 229 -47.92 -7.54 28.04
CA LEU A 229 -47.17 -8.79 27.93
C LEU A 229 -46.20 -8.96 29.11
N PRO A 230 -45.99 -10.20 29.59
CA PRO A 230 -45.13 -10.45 30.74
C PRO A 230 -43.65 -10.19 30.40
N VAL A 231 -42.96 -9.53 31.33
CA VAL A 231 -41.54 -9.19 31.24
C VAL A 231 -40.75 -9.84 32.36
N ASP A 232 -39.59 -10.41 32.01
CA ASP A 232 -38.58 -10.93 32.94
C ASP A 232 -37.24 -10.21 32.71
N LEU A 233 -36.65 -9.65 33.75
CA LEU A 233 -35.48 -8.78 33.62
C LEU A 233 -34.20 -9.60 33.36
N LEU A 234 -33.37 -9.10 32.45
CA LEU A 234 -32.01 -9.57 32.28
C LEU A 234 -31.10 -8.92 33.34
N PRO A 235 -30.20 -9.69 33.99
CA PRO A 235 -29.10 -9.15 34.79
C PRO A 235 -28.25 -8.15 33.99
N VAL A 236 -27.61 -7.20 34.68
CA VAL A 236 -26.73 -6.22 34.04
C VAL A 236 -25.59 -6.90 33.29
N GLY A 237 -25.06 -8.01 33.80
CA GLY A 237 -24.01 -8.81 33.15
C GLY A 237 -24.38 -9.41 31.78
N ASP A 238 -25.67 -9.56 31.48
CA ASP A 238 -26.15 -10.09 30.18
C ASP A 238 -26.21 -9.01 29.09
N ASN A 239 -26.01 -7.74 29.45
CA ASN A 239 -25.90 -6.60 28.55
C ASN A 239 -25.06 -5.50 29.25
N PHE A 240 -23.78 -5.78 29.54
CA PHE A 240 -22.97 -4.97 30.44
C PHE A 240 -22.47 -3.67 29.77
N PRO A 241 -22.77 -2.47 30.29
CA PRO A 241 -22.54 -1.20 29.61
C PRO A 241 -21.12 -0.65 29.80
N SER A 242 -20.11 -1.29 29.19
CA SER A 242 -18.69 -0.93 29.39
C SER A 242 -18.26 0.42 28.81
N HIS A 243 -19.17 1.13 28.14
CA HIS A 243 -18.94 2.50 27.68
C HIS A 243 -19.16 3.54 28.80
N LEU A 244 -19.79 3.16 29.91
CA LEU A 244 -20.01 4.06 31.03
C LEU A 244 -18.72 4.34 31.80
N PRO A 245 -18.59 5.53 32.42
CA PRO A 245 -17.42 5.87 33.20
C PRO A 245 -17.30 5.03 34.48
N GLU A 246 -16.07 4.87 34.96
CA GLU A 246 -15.72 4.10 36.17
C GLU A 246 -16.60 4.47 37.38
N CYS A 247 -16.90 5.76 37.56
CA CYS A 247 -17.71 6.25 38.68
C CYS A 247 -19.16 5.73 38.69
N LYS A 248 -19.67 5.24 37.56
CA LYS A 248 -20.99 4.60 37.45
C LYS A 248 -20.90 3.10 37.60
N LEU A 249 -19.91 2.49 36.96
CA LEU A 249 -19.69 1.05 37.02
C LEU A 249 -19.28 0.56 38.41
N SER A 250 -18.61 1.40 39.22
CA SER A 250 -18.23 1.09 40.61
C SER A 250 -19.41 0.95 41.57
N LEU A 251 -20.61 1.40 41.17
CA LEU A 251 -21.85 1.24 41.95
C LEU A 251 -22.46 -0.16 41.79
N LEU A 252 -22.07 -0.89 40.74
CA LEU A 252 -22.56 -2.24 40.49
C LEU A 252 -21.90 -3.24 41.43
N THR A 253 -22.68 -4.20 41.92
CA THR A 253 -22.10 -5.36 42.58
C THR A 253 -21.37 -6.23 41.55
N PRO A 254 -20.13 -6.69 41.81
CA PRO A 254 -19.41 -7.57 40.90
C PRO A 254 -20.26 -8.78 40.51
N GLN A 255 -20.37 -9.02 39.20
CA GLN A 255 -21.21 -10.07 38.63
C GLN A 255 -20.59 -10.63 37.34
N PRO A 256 -20.94 -11.86 36.91
CA PRO A 256 -20.47 -12.39 35.64
C PRO A 256 -20.93 -11.53 34.46
N ILE A 257 -20.00 -11.16 33.59
CA ILE A 257 -20.30 -10.50 32.31
C ILE A 257 -20.38 -11.56 31.22
N ARG A 258 -21.54 -11.68 30.59
CA ARG A 258 -21.86 -12.62 29.51
C ARG A 258 -22.00 -11.94 28.16
N ALA A 259 -22.44 -10.69 28.14
CA ALA A 259 -22.36 -9.85 26.96
C ALA A 259 -21.88 -8.44 27.33
N LEU A 260 -21.01 -7.88 26.50
CA LEU A 260 -20.39 -6.57 26.69
C LEU A 260 -20.97 -5.60 25.65
N HIS A 261 -21.63 -4.54 26.12
CA HIS A 261 -22.18 -3.46 25.30
C HIS A 261 -21.26 -2.23 25.34
N TYR A 262 -20.36 -2.16 24.36
CA TYR A 262 -19.25 -1.21 24.37
C TYR A 262 -19.50 0.07 23.56
N HIS A 263 -20.56 0.14 22.78
CA HIS A 263 -20.89 1.30 21.95
C HIS A 263 -19.70 1.76 21.09
N SER A 264 -19.18 2.97 21.34
CA SER A 264 -18.00 3.52 20.65
C SER A 264 -16.71 3.40 21.48
N HIS A 265 -16.75 2.74 22.64
CA HIS A 265 -15.62 2.65 23.57
C HIS A 265 -14.61 1.57 23.15
N VAL A 266 -13.92 1.84 22.04
CA VAL A 266 -12.94 0.94 21.40
C VAL A 266 -11.60 1.63 21.16
N ASP A 267 -10.53 0.86 21.01
CA ASP A 267 -9.22 1.36 20.59
C ASP A 267 -9.13 1.53 19.06
N GLN A 268 -7.97 1.96 18.58
CA GLN A 268 -7.68 2.18 17.15
C GLN A 268 -7.81 0.93 16.27
N HIS A 269 -7.92 -0.26 16.88
CA HIS A 269 -8.15 -1.52 16.19
C HIS A 269 -9.60 -1.98 16.26
N GLY A 270 -10.50 -1.18 16.87
CA GLY A 270 -11.89 -1.55 17.07
C GLY A 270 -12.09 -2.60 18.16
N LEU A 271 -11.14 -2.76 19.09
CA LEU A 271 -11.27 -3.66 20.23
C LEU A 271 -11.80 -2.90 21.47
N PRO A 272 -12.72 -3.47 22.28
CA PRO A 272 -13.28 -2.78 23.46
C PRO A 272 -12.20 -2.35 24.46
N ARG A 273 -12.27 -1.11 24.98
CA ARG A 273 -11.30 -0.58 25.96
C ARG A 273 -11.65 -1.00 27.40
N ASN A 274 -10.62 -1.01 28.25
CA ASN A 274 -10.80 -1.19 29.69
C ASN A 274 -11.62 -0.04 30.30
N THR A 275 -12.33 -0.37 31.37
CA THR A 275 -13.21 0.50 32.15
C THR A 275 -12.55 1.07 33.39
N GLY A 276 -11.42 0.50 33.84
CA GLY A 276 -10.79 0.81 35.14
C GLY A 276 -11.29 -0.07 36.29
N ILE A 277 -12.39 -0.81 36.08
CA ILE A 277 -12.95 -1.73 37.07
C ILE A 277 -12.39 -3.13 36.85
N ARG A 278 -11.59 -3.62 37.81
CA ARG A 278 -10.84 -4.89 37.69
C ARG A 278 -11.67 -6.08 37.16
N TRP A 279 -12.82 -6.37 37.75
CA TRP A 279 -13.62 -7.55 37.36
C TRP A 279 -14.26 -7.40 35.99
N ALA A 280 -14.56 -6.17 35.56
CA ALA A 280 -15.04 -5.89 34.21
C ALA A 280 -13.90 -5.96 33.19
N ASP A 281 -12.73 -5.42 33.56
CA ASP A 281 -11.53 -5.45 32.71
C ASP A 281 -11.03 -6.89 32.49
N GLU A 282 -11.15 -7.78 33.48
CA GLU A 282 -10.89 -9.21 33.31
C GLU A 282 -11.82 -9.86 32.26
N ALA A 283 -13.08 -9.43 32.15
CA ALA A 283 -13.99 -9.86 31.09
C ALA A 283 -13.61 -9.26 29.72
N ILE A 284 -13.29 -7.96 29.69
CA ILE A 284 -12.88 -7.25 28.48
C ILE A 284 -11.61 -7.87 27.90
N GLN A 285 -10.61 -8.20 28.73
CA GLN A 285 -9.38 -8.85 28.25
C GLN A 285 -9.66 -10.23 27.63
N ARG A 286 -10.60 -11.02 28.19
CA ARG A 286 -11.02 -12.30 27.58
C ARG A 286 -11.65 -12.09 26.20
N ILE A 287 -12.56 -11.12 26.07
CA ILE A 287 -13.17 -10.74 24.79
C ILE A 287 -12.12 -10.26 23.79
N ARG A 288 -11.19 -9.40 24.21
CA ARG A 288 -10.11 -8.91 23.35
C ARG A 288 -9.25 -10.06 22.84
N ALA A 289 -8.88 -11.01 23.71
CA ALA A 289 -8.12 -12.20 23.31
C ALA A 289 -8.88 -13.03 22.26
N ILE A 290 -10.18 -13.27 22.49
CA ILE A 290 -11.06 -13.95 21.53
C ILE A 290 -11.08 -13.23 20.18
N LEU A 291 -11.33 -11.92 20.17
CA LEU A 291 -11.41 -11.14 18.94
C LEU A 291 -10.07 -11.14 18.19
N VAL A 292 -8.95 -10.97 18.89
CA VAL A 292 -7.61 -11.03 18.30
C VAL A 292 -7.36 -12.40 17.66
N GLU A 293 -7.63 -13.50 18.39
CA GLU A 293 -7.45 -14.86 17.88
C GLU A 293 -8.32 -15.13 16.64
N GLN A 294 -9.58 -14.73 16.66
CA GLN A 294 -10.51 -14.97 15.54
C GLN A 294 -10.15 -14.12 14.32
N ARG A 295 -9.77 -12.86 14.52
CA ARG A 295 -9.31 -11.97 13.43
C ARG A 295 -8.02 -12.47 12.80
N ARG A 296 -7.14 -13.16 13.55
CA ARG A 296 -5.97 -13.83 12.98
C ARG A 296 -6.29 -14.94 12.01
N LYS A 297 -7.40 -15.65 12.22
CA LYS A 297 -7.86 -16.71 11.32
C LYS A 297 -8.48 -16.15 10.03
N ARG A 298 -9.07 -14.95 10.09
CA ARG A 298 -9.67 -14.28 8.95
C ARG A 298 -9.73 -12.77 9.19
N PHE A 299 -8.76 -12.04 8.67
CA PHE A 299 -8.73 -10.59 8.79
C PHE A 299 -9.46 -9.92 7.63
N LEU A 300 -10.39 -9.01 7.92
CA LEU A 300 -11.15 -8.28 6.92
C LEU A 300 -10.54 -6.89 6.72
N ASN A 301 -9.55 -6.80 5.82
CA ASN A 301 -8.80 -5.57 5.55
C ASN A 301 -9.71 -4.37 5.24
N GLU A 302 -10.68 -4.55 4.35
CA GLU A 302 -11.65 -3.52 3.96
C GLU A 302 -12.39 -2.92 5.18
N ILE A 303 -12.98 -3.76 6.03
CA ILE A 303 -13.70 -3.32 7.23
C ILE A 303 -12.76 -2.64 8.21
N PHE A 304 -11.55 -3.16 8.39
CA PHE A 304 -10.57 -2.59 9.30
C PHE A 304 -10.12 -1.19 8.86
N TRP A 305 -9.71 -1.04 7.60
CA TRP A 305 -9.18 0.22 7.10
C TRP A 305 -10.25 1.29 6.96
N ASP A 306 -11.45 0.95 6.51
CA ASP A 306 -12.59 1.89 6.53
C ASP A 306 -12.85 2.44 7.94
N PHE A 307 -12.89 1.56 8.93
CA PHE A 307 -13.03 1.97 10.33
C PHE A 307 -11.87 2.84 10.80
N ARG A 308 -10.64 2.48 10.43
CA ARG A 308 -9.42 3.19 10.80
C ARG A 308 -9.43 4.64 10.31
N TYR A 309 -9.67 4.83 9.02
CA TYR A 309 -9.68 6.14 8.38
C TYR A 309 -10.82 7.03 8.87
N ASP A 310 -11.98 6.43 9.17
CA ASP A 310 -13.17 7.15 9.61
C ASP A 310 -13.11 7.53 11.11
N GLN A 311 -12.76 6.59 11.99
CA GLN A 311 -12.82 6.80 13.45
C GLN A 311 -11.51 7.35 14.03
N PHE A 312 -10.38 7.15 13.35
CA PHE A 312 -9.05 7.56 13.79
C PHE A 312 -8.25 8.23 12.66
N PRO A 313 -8.79 9.28 12.02
CA PRO A 313 -8.20 9.91 10.84
C PRO A 313 -6.78 10.46 11.09
N GLU A 314 -6.46 10.84 12.34
CA GLU A 314 -5.15 11.35 12.73
C GLU A 314 -4.02 10.33 12.59
N LEU A 315 -4.38 9.05 12.54
CA LEU A 315 -3.43 7.96 12.39
C LEU A 315 -3.33 7.45 10.95
N GLY A 316 -4.32 7.73 10.09
CA GLY A 316 -4.33 7.45 8.65
C GLY A 316 -3.88 6.02 8.30
N SER A 317 -3.02 5.92 7.29
CA SER A 317 -2.36 4.66 6.86
C SER A 317 -1.36 4.09 7.89
N GLY A 318 -1.15 4.75 9.03
CA GLY A 318 -0.24 4.33 10.10
C GLY A 318 1.15 4.95 10.06
N LEU A 319 1.95 4.62 11.08
CA LEU A 319 3.29 5.20 11.32
C LEU A 319 4.29 4.94 10.18
N GLY A 320 4.08 3.91 9.36
CA GLY A 320 4.94 3.60 8.22
C GLY A 320 4.97 4.71 7.18
N SER A 321 3.92 5.54 7.09
CA SER A 321 3.81 6.61 6.10
C SER A 321 3.73 7.99 6.75
N ARG A 322 4.43 8.20 7.86
CA ARG A 322 4.50 9.49 8.58
C ARG A 322 5.91 9.77 9.10
N GLY A 323 6.17 11.04 9.42
CA GLY A 323 7.41 11.49 10.07
C GLY A 323 8.68 11.09 9.32
N ASP A 324 9.73 10.73 10.07
CA ASP A 324 11.04 10.38 9.51
C ASP A 324 10.99 9.17 8.57
N VAL A 325 10.06 8.23 8.80
CA VAL A 325 9.88 7.06 7.94
C VAL A 325 9.35 7.47 6.57
N LEU A 326 8.38 8.39 6.52
CA LEU A 326 7.89 8.95 5.26
C LEU A 326 9.01 9.65 4.49
N ALA A 327 9.76 10.53 5.16
CA ALA A 327 10.87 11.26 4.53
C ALA A 327 11.93 10.29 3.96
N PHE A 328 12.25 9.22 4.68
CA PHE A 328 13.16 8.18 4.21
C PHE A 328 12.59 7.41 3.01
N LYS A 329 11.34 6.94 3.05
CA LYS A 329 10.72 6.24 1.91
C LYS A 329 10.66 7.12 0.66
N THR A 330 10.25 8.37 0.81
CA THR A 330 10.18 9.33 -0.29
C THR A 330 11.57 9.60 -0.87
N SER A 331 12.64 9.68 -0.07
CA SER A 331 14.00 9.86 -0.59
C SER A 331 14.52 8.64 -1.36
N LEU A 332 14.09 7.42 -1.00
CA LEU A 332 14.39 6.22 -1.77
C LEU A 332 13.65 6.19 -3.11
N LEU A 333 12.36 6.56 -3.12
CA LEU A 333 11.48 6.44 -4.29
C LEU A 333 11.60 7.60 -5.28
N HIS A 334 11.85 8.82 -4.81
CA HIS A 334 11.93 10.02 -5.64
C HIS A 334 12.79 9.87 -6.91
N PRO A 335 14.05 9.38 -6.83
CA PRO A 335 14.86 9.27 -8.04
C PRO A 335 14.33 8.21 -9.02
N TYR A 336 13.65 7.17 -8.55
CA TYR A 336 12.99 6.20 -9.44
C TYR A 336 11.82 6.84 -10.17
N ILE A 337 10.94 7.57 -9.46
CA ILE A 337 9.79 8.24 -10.09
C ILE A 337 10.27 9.28 -11.11
N GLU A 338 11.32 10.02 -10.80
CA GLU A 338 11.93 11.00 -11.71
C GLU A 338 12.46 10.35 -13.00
N MET A 339 13.13 9.20 -12.89
CA MET A 339 13.64 8.45 -14.05
C MET A 339 12.55 7.73 -14.84
N ILE A 340 11.53 7.20 -14.18
CA ILE A 340 10.34 6.59 -14.79
C ILE A 340 9.62 7.61 -15.68
N GLY A 341 9.54 8.88 -15.25
CA GLY A 341 8.93 9.95 -16.04
C GLY A 341 7.47 9.65 -16.38
N GLU A 342 7.17 9.57 -17.68
CA GLU A 342 5.80 9.46 -18.20
C GLU A 342 5.20 8.05 -18.17
N ALA A 343 5.88 7.06 -17.61
CA ALA A 343 5.35 5.69 -17.56
C ALA A 343 4.10 5.60 -16.66
N THR A 344 3.24 4.64 -16.98
CA THR A 344 1.99 4.41 -16.24
C THR A 344 2.24 3.68 -14.92
N ILE A 345 1.72 4.24 -13.82
CA ILE A 345 1.89 3.72 -12.46
C ILE A 345 0.54 3.27 -11.88
N LEU A 346 0.53 2.06 -11.31
CA LEU A 346 -0.53 1.58 -10.43
C LEU A 346 -0.01 1.46 -9.00
N ASP A 347 -0.59 2.22 -8.06
CA ASP A 347 -0.29 2.13 -6.63
C ASP A 347 -1.40 1.36 -5.90
N VAL A 348 -1.02 0.21 -5.35
CA VAL A 348 -1.92 -0.80 -4.79
C VAL A 348 -1.91 -0.69 -3.28
N GLY A 349 -3.06 -0.31 -2.72
CA GLY A 349 -3.19 0.15 -1.35
C GLY A 349 -2.61 1.56 -1.17
N CYS A 350 -3.02 2.48 -2.05
CA CYS A 350 -2.52 3.86 -2.06
C CYS A 350 -2.84 4.64 -0.77
N GLY A 351 -3.77 4.14 0.05
CA GLY A 351 -4.13 4.72 1.33
C GLY A 351 -4.58 6.17 1.19
N ASP A 352 -4.12 7.00 2.12
CA ASP A 352 -4.36 8.44 2.14
C ASP A 352 -3.30 9.23 1.33
N LEU A 353 -2.54 8.55 0.46
CA LEU A 353 -1.59 9.13 -0.49
C LEU A 353 -0.35 9.82 0.12
N GLU A 354 -0.04 9.66 1.42
CA GLU A 354 1.13 10.38 1.98
C GLU A 354 2.42 10.11 1.20
N VAL A 355 2.70 8.84 0.86
CA VAL A 355 3.96 8.46 0.21
C VAL A 355 4.10 9.10 -1.18
N PHE A 356 3.04 9.01 -1.99
CA PHE A 356 3.06 9.46 -3.38
C PHE A 356 2.78 10.94 -3.56
N SER A 357 2.13 11.60 -2.60
CA SER A 357 1.73 13.02 -2.74
C SER A 357 2.90 13.99 -2.97
N ALA A 358 4.12 13.60 -2.58
CA ALA A 358 5.34 14.38 -2.77
C ALA A 358 6.23 13.89 -3.92
N LEU A 359 5.81 12.85 -4.66
CA LEU A 359 6.58 12.26 -5.74
C LEU A 359 6.15 12.83 -7.11
N PRO A 360 7.07 13.03 -8.07
CA PRO A 360 6.79 13.67 -9.34
C PRO A 360 6.13 12.72 -10.37
N ALA A 361 5.11 11.97 -9.97
CA ALA A 361 4.42 11.03 -10.85
C ALA A 361 3.44 11.76 -11.79
N THR A 362 3.44 11.40 -13.08
CA THR A 362 2.57 12.06 -14.08
C THR A 362 1.35 11.21 -14.46
N HIS A 363 1.51 9.91 -14.69
CA HIS A 363 0.42 8.98 -15.04
C HIS A 363 0.13 8.01 -13.90
N TYR A 364 -0.56 8.50 -12.86
CA TYR A 364 -0.82 7.74 -11.64
C TYR A 364 -2.26 7.23 -11.53
N THR A 365 -2.41 5.97 -11.16
CA THR A 365 -3.67 5.37 -10.68
C THR A 365 -3.46 4.76 -9.30
N GLY A 366 -4.22 5.21 -8.30
CA GLY A 366 -4.25 4.63 -6.96
C GLY A 366 -5.47 3.74 -6.76
N ILE A 367 -5.29 2.56 -6.17
CA ILE A 367 -6.37 1.70 -5.73
C ILE A 367 -6.24 1.37 -4.25
N ASP A 368 -7.38 1.24 -3.57
CA ASP A 368 -7.46 0.81 -2.18
C ASP A 368 -8.79 0.07 -1.96
N LEU A 369 -8.84 -0.80 -0.95
CA LEU A 369 -10.10 -1.43 -0.55
C LEU A 369 -10.97 -0.47 0.27
N SER A 370 -10.37 0.52 0.92
CA SER A 370 -11.10 1.50 1.73
C SER A 370 -11.63 2.66 0.91
N GLU A 371 -12.95 2.86 0.94
CA GLU A 371 -13.61 4.01 0.32
C GLU A 371 -13.19 5.32 0.99
N GLN A 372 -12.92 5.28 2.30
CA GLN A 372 -12.45 6.43 3.05
C GLN A 372 -11.03 6.84 2.63
N ALA A 373 -10.12 5.88 2.43
CA ALA A 373 -8.79 6.14 1.90
C ALA A 373 -8.85 6.82 0.53
N ILE A 374 -9.63 6.25 -0.39
CA ILE A 374 -9.83 6.79 -1.74
C ILE A 374 -10.42 8.20 -1.74
N THR A 375 -11.35 8.48 -0.83
CA THR A 375 -11.91 9.83 -0.66
C THR A 375 -10.85 10.83 -0.22
N LEU A 376 -9.98 10.45 0.72
CA LEU A 376 -8.86 11.29 1.16
C LEU A 376 -7.82 11.51 0.05
N ALA A 377 -7.47 10.45 -0.69
CA ALA A 377 -6.50 10.52 -1.77
C ALA A 377 -6.97 11.44 -2.92
N ARG A 378 -8.23 11.29 -3.36
CA ARG A 378 -8.85 12.19 -4.38
C ARG A 378 -8.85 13.65 -3.94
N LYS A 379 -9.08 13.91 -2.65
CA LYS A 379 -9.06 15.27 -2.12
C LYS A 379 -7.66 15.88 -2.17
N LYS A 380 -6.61 15.08 -1.98
CA LYS A 380 -5.22 15.52 -2.03
C LYS A 380 -4.72 15.76 -3.45
N MET A 381 -5.04 14.86 -4.39
CA MET A 381 -4.59 14.93 -5.79
C MET A 381 -5.76 14.75 -6.77
N PRO A 382 -6.59 15.78 -7.02
CA PRO A 382 -7.78 15.65 -7.87
C PRO A 382 -7.50 15.27 -9.33
N GLU A 383 -6.30 15.55 -9.84
CA GLU A 383 -5.88 15.26 -11.21
C GLU A 383 -5.51 13.79 -11.45
N TRP A 384 -5.37 13.00 -10.39
CA TRP A 384 -5.00 11.58 -10.47
C TRP A 384 -6.23 10.67 -10.41
N SER A 385 -6.07 9.45 -10.92
CA SER A 385 -7.14 8.44 -10.96
C SER A 385 -7.15 7.62 -9.67
N PHE A 386 -8.33 7.49 -9.04
CA PHE A 386 -8.50 6.71 -7.81
C PHE A 386 -9.74 5.83 -7.84
N LYS A 387 -9.58 4.55 -7.48
CA LYS A 387 -10.68 3.57 -7.51
C LYS A 387 -10.69 2.70 -6.25
N VAL A 388 -11.90 2.44 -5.73
CA VAL A 388 -12.10 1.32 -4.80
C VAL A 388 -12.10 0.05 -5.64
N ALA A 389 -11.00 -0.70 -5.63
CA ALA A 389 -10.79 -1.83 -6.53
C ALA A 389 -9.74 -2.82 -6.00
N LYS A 390 -9.75 -4.04 -6.54
CA LYS A 390 -8.70 -5.04 -6.32
C LYS A 390 -7.76 -5.05 -7.51
N ILE A 391 -6.49 -5.39 -7.28
CA ILE A 391 -5.51 -5.53 -8.36
C ILE A 391 -5.90 -6.63 -9.37
N SER A 392 -6.61 -7.65 -8.90
CA SER A 392 -7.18 -8.73 -9.72
C SER A 392 -8.14 -8.24 -10.81
N ASP A 393 -8.66 -7.02 -10.68
CA ASP A 393 -9.62 -6.44 -11.64
C ASP A 393 -8.91 -5.87 -12.88
N PHE A 394 -7.58 -5.80 -12.87
CA PHE A 394 -6.76 -5.25 -13.95
C PHE A 394 -6.16 -6.36 -14.82
N ALA A 395 -6.07 -6.08 -16.11
CA ALA A 395 -5.50 -6.98 -17.10
C ALA A 395 -3.97 -7.10 -16.94
N ASP A 396 -3.43 -8.18 -17.48
CA ASP A 396 -1.99 -8.43 -17.53
C ASP A 396 -1.28 -7.29 -18.26
N GLU A 397 -0.14 -6.86 -17.75
CA GLU A 397 0.75 -5.85 -18.33
C GLU A 397 0.05 -4.52 -18.70
N SER A 398 -1.01 -4.16 -17.95
CA SER A 398 -1.79 -2.95 -18.20
C SER A 398 -1.12 -1.67 -17.67
N PHE A 399 -0.10 -1.78 -16.83
CA PHE A 399 0.71 -0.67 -16.32
C PHE A 399 2.20 -0.94 -16.52
N ASP A 400 3.01 0.11 -16.67
CA ASP A 400 4.46 -0.03 -16.74
C ASP A 400 5.02 -0.48 -15.39
N TYR A 401 4.55 0.15 -14.31
CA TYR A 401 4.99 -0.14 -12.94
C TYR A 401 3.81 -0.34 -11.99
N THR A 402 3.97 -1.29 -11.07
CA THR A 402 3.09 -1.41 -9.89
C THR A 402 3.85 -1.11 -8.61
N PHE A 403 3.21 -0.42 -7.68
CA PHE A 403 3.72 -0.11 -6.34
C PHE A 403 2.81 -0.75 -5.30
N CYS A 404 3.39 -1.32 -4.25
CA CYS A 404 2.68 -1.94 -3.13
C CYS A 404 3.45 -1.71 -1.84
N ILE A 405 3.25 -0.54 -1.22
CA ILE A 405 4.08 -0.06 -0.13
C ILE A 405 3.31 -0.20 1.19
N ASP A 406 3.83 -1.02 2.09
CA ASP A 406 3.29 -1.32 3.42
C ASP A 406 1.89 -1.98 3.39
N VAL A 407 1.61 -2.75 2.34
CA VAL A 407 0.32 -3.44 2.16
C VAL A 407 0.46 -4.96 2.25
N LEU A 408 1.56 -5.53 1.76
CA LEU A 408 1.84 -6.97 1.87
C LEU A 408 1.91 -7.41 3.33
N ILE A 409 2.51 -6.58 4.21
CA ILE A 409 2.61 -6.81 5.66
C ILE A 409 1.25 -6.94 6.37
N HIS A 410 0.14 -6.59 5.70
CA HIS A 410 -1.23 -6.67 6.22
C HIS A 410 -2.04 -7.83 5.60
N GLN A 411 -1.41 -8.68 4.78
CA GLN A 411 -2.10 -9.85 4.21
C GLN A 411 -2.24 -10.96 5.25
N PRO A 412 -3.45 -11.48 5.48
CA PRO A 412 -3.76 -12.32 6.64
C PRO A 412 -3.03 -13.67 6.68
N ASP A 413 -2.64 -14.16 5.51
CA ASP A 413 -2.01 -15.46 5.34
C ASP A 413 -1.07 -15.47 4.13
N ALA A 414 -0.31 -16.56 4.02
CA ALA A 414 0.70 -16.70 2.98
C ALA A 414 0.12 -16.82 1.57
N GLU A 415 -1.10 -17.35 1.41
CA GLU A 415 -1.76 -17.49 0.11
C GLU A 415 -2.19 -16.12 -0.41
N ALA A 416 -2.84 -15.31 0.44
CA ALA A 416 -3.21 -13.93 0.13
C ALA A 416 -1.99 -13.08 -0.24
N ALA A 417 -0.89 -13.19 0.53
CA ALA A 417 0.34 -12.46 0.25
C ALA A 417 0.97 -12.87 -1.09
N ARG A 418 1.05 -14.17 -1.39
CA ARG A 418 1.55 -14.67 -2.69
C ARG A 418 0.65 -14.28 -3.85
N SER A 419 -0.66 -14.34 -3.68
CA SER A 419 -1.62 -13.94 -4.70
C SER A 419 -1.45 -12.46 -5.04
N LEU A 420 -1.35 -11.59 -4.02
CA LEU A 420 -1.11 -10.16 -4.23
C LEU A 420 0.25 -9.92 -4.91
N ALA A 421 1.32 -10.59 -4.48
CA ALA A 421 2.63 -10.48 -5.12
C ALA A 421 2.61 -10.94 -6.59
N SER A 422 1.91 -12.03 -6.89
CA SER A 422 1.75 -12.54 -8.26
C SER A 422 0.95 -11.58 -9.14
N ASP A 423 -0.12 -10.98 -8.60
CA ASP A 423 -0.90 -9.98 -9.33
C ASP A 423 -0.09 -8.71 -9.62
N LEU A 424 0.79 -8.28 -8.71
CA LEU A 424 1.68 -7.14 -8.96
C LEU A 424 2.59 -7.41 -10.17
N VAL A 425 3.24 -8.57 -10.20
CA VAL A 425 4.12 -8.98 -11.32
C VAL A 425 3.34 -9.19 -12.62
N ARG A 426 2.13 -9.74 -12.54
CA ARG A 426 1.24 -9.95 -13.69
C ARG A 426 0.81 -8.63 -14.32
N VAL A 427 0.39 -7.65 -13.51
CA VAL A 427 -0.15 -6.36 -13.99
C VAL A 427 0.96 -5.41 -14.45
N ALA A 428 2.16 -5.50 -13.87
CA ALA A 428 3.31 -4.72 -14.29
C ALA A 428 3.92 -5.22 -15.61
N ARG A 429 4.34 -4.29 -16.48
CA ARG A 429 5.10 -4.58 -17.70
C ARG A 429 6.60 -4.56 -17.46
N LYS A 430 7.11 -3.57 -16.72
CA LYS A 430 8.54 -3.28 -16.58
C LYS A 430 9.10 -3.58 -15.19
N GLY A 431 8.32 -3.38 -14.14
CA GLY A 431 8.78 -3.73 -12.79
C GLY A 431 7.81 -3.44 -11.67
N VAL A 432 8.16 -3.93 -10.49
CA VAL A 432 7.33 -3.90 -9.28
C VAL A 432 8.13 -3.30 -8.12
N PHE A 433 7.55 -2.31 -7.45
CA PHE A 433 8.05 -1.81 -6.18
C PHE A 433 7.19 -2.36 -5.05
N PHE A 434 7.79 -2.99 -4.06
CA PHE A 434 7.03 -3.59 -2.96
C PHE A 434 7.81 -3.57 -1.65
N SER A 435 7.10 -3.51 -0.53
CA SER A 435 7.71 -3.64 0.80
C SER A 435 7.13 -4.81 1.60
N VAL A 436 8.03 -5.54 2.28
CA VAL A 436 7.73 -6.75 3.06
C VAL A 436 8.58 -6.77 4.32
N HIS A 437 8.24 -7.63 5.27
CA HIS A 437 9.07 -7.81 6.46
C HIS A 437 10.49 -8.25 6.07
N THR A 438 11.52 -7.68 6.70
CA THR A 438 12.94 -7.98 6.40
C THR A 438 13.26 -9.45 6.68
N HIS A 439 12.61 -10.04 7.70
CA HIS A 439 12.74 -11.43 8.11
C HIS A 439 11.36 -12.00 8.46
N ASP A 440 11.28 -13.30 8.63
CA ASP A 440 10.06 -13.91 9.17
C ASP A 440 9.80 -13.41 10.60
N ILE A 441 8.54 -13.05 10.88
CA ILE A 441 8.12 -12.55 12.19
C ILE A 441 6.98 -13.38 12.78
N GLU A 442 6.85 -13.35 14.11
CA GLU A 442 5.58 -13.64 14.76
C GLU A 442 4.68 -12.42 14.58
N GLY A 443 3.64 -12.55 13.74
CA GLY A 443 2.76 -11.42 13.44
C GLY A 443 2.15 -10.82 14.71
N ASN A 444 2.10 -9.48 14.79
CA ASN A 444 1.42 -8.76 15.89
C ASN A 444 0.36 -7.76 15.39
N GLY A 445 -0.80 -7.69 16.06
CA GLY A 445 -1.94 -6.86 15.68
C GLY A 445 -2.39 -7.06 14.23
N ILE A 446 -2.17 -6.04 13.39
CA ILE A 446 -2.52 -6.03 11.97
C ILE A 446 -1.35 -6.40 11.05
N SER A 447 -0.18 -6.71 11.61
CA SER A 447 0.98 -7.18 10.86
C SER A 447 1.01 -8.70 10.86
N PHE A 448 1.26 -9.27 9.69
CA PHE A 448 1.31 -10.69 9.40
C PHE A 448 2.64 -11.02 8.72
N ASN A 449 3.11 -12.25 8.90
CA ASN A 449 4.43 -12.62 8.38
C ASN A 449 4.46 -12.56 6.84
N THR A 450 5.42 -11.81 6.29
CA THR A 450 5.70 -11.71 4.85
C THR A 450 7.18 -11.81 4.51
N GLY A 451 8.04 -12.24 5.45
CA GLY A 451 9.48 -12.37 5.21
C GLY A 451 9.83 -13.25 4.01
N PHE A 452 9.01 -14.28 3.77
CA PHE A 452 9.16 -15.19 2.62
C PHE A 452 8.83 -14.57 1.24
N ILE A 453 8.18 -13.39 1.18
CA ILE A 453 7.73 -12.81 -0.09
C ILE A 453 8.92 -12.31 -0.92
N LYS A 454 10.01 -11.84 -0.30
CA LYS A 454 11.23 -11.45 -1.03
C LYS A 454 11.69 -12.60 -1.93
N SER A 455 11.93 -13.78 -1.36
CA SER A 455 12.40 -14.95 -2.12
C SER A 455 11.37 -15.44 -3.12
N PHE A 456 10.08 -15.39 -2.77
CA PHE A 456 9.00 -15.76 -3.68
C PHE A 456 8.98 -14.91 -4.95
N VAL A 457 9.17 -13.59 -4.85
CA VAL A 457 9.25 -12.70 -6.01
C VAL A 457 10.57 -12.89 -6.78
N ASP A 458 11.69 -13.05 -6.08
CA ASP A 458 13.03 -13.28 -6.68
C ASP A 458 13.06 -14.56 -7.54
N GLU A 459 12.30 -15.58 -7.16
CA GLU A 459 12.22 -16.88 -7.85
C GLU A 459 11.21 -16.92 -9.00
N MET A 460 10.46 -15.84 -9.25
CA MET A 460 9.50 -15.77 -10.35
C MET A 460 10.21 -15.70 -11.71
N PRO A 461 9.79 -16.50 -12.72
CA PRO A 461 10.46 -16.55 -14.02
C PRO A 461 10.41 -15.24 -14.82
N GLU A 462 9.47 -14.35 -14.50
CA GLU A 462 9.33 -13.03 -15.12
C GLU A 462 10.34 -12.01 -14.58
N ILE A 463 10.89 -12.23 -13.38
CA ILE A 463 11.79 -11.30 -12.70
C ILE A 463 13.23 -11.53 -13.17
N SER A 464 13.85 -10.47 -13.66
CA SER A 464 15.23 -10.47 -14.17
C SER A 464 16.26 -10.06 -13.12
N ALA A 465 15.85 -9.19 -12.18
CA ALA A 465 16.69 -8.71 -11.09
C ALA A 465 15.84 -8.21 -9.92
N LEU A 466 16.37 -8.35 -8.69
CA LEU A 466 15.75 -7.84 -7.48
C LEU A 466 16.75 -6.93 -6.75
N HIS A 467 16.35 -5.68 -6.50
CA HIS A 467 17.16 -4.65 -5.87
C HIS A 467 16.58 -4.26 -4.52
N GLU A 468 17.39 -4.32 -3.47
CA GLU A 468 17.04 -3.73 -2.17
C GLU A 468 17.27 -2.22 -2.20
N LEU A 469 16.22 -1.44 -1.94
CA LEU A 469 16.30 0.03 -1.96
C LEU A 469 16.66 0.58 -0.58
N GLY A 470 16.13 -0.05 0.47
CA GLY A 470 16.42 0.32 1.85
C GLY A 470 15.43 -0.28 2.84
N SER A 471 15.85 -0.33 4.10
CA SER A 471 15.07 -0.91 5.20
C SER A 471 14.68 0.15 6.22
N TYR A 472 13.45 0.07 6.73
CA TYR A 472 12.95 0.92 7.81
C TYR A 472 12.15 0.07 8.80
N ARG A 473 12.46 0.23 10.09
CA ARG A 473 11.93 -0.63 11.16
C ARG A 473 12.25 -2.11 10.87
N ASP A 474 11.24 -2.93 10.68
CA ASP A 474 11.28 -4.36 10.37
C ASP A 474 10.79 -4.67 8.95
N VAL A 475 10.79 -3.66 8.07
CA VAL A 475 10.29 -3.72 6.69
C VAL A 475 11.39 -3.26 5.72
N THR A 476 11.47 -3.90 4.57
CA THR A 476 12.41 -3.57 3.50
C THR A 476 11.67 -3.28 2.21
N LEU A 477 12.07 -2.20 1.52
CA LEU A 477 11.55 -1.79 0.22
C LEU A 477 12.43 -2.35 -0.90
N TYR A 478 11.81 -2.99 -1.87
CA TYR A 478 12.46 -3.61 -3.03
C TYR A 478 11.95 -3.05 -4.35
N PHE A 479 12.80 -3.11 -5.37
CA PHE A 479 12.45 -2.99 -6.77
C PHE A 479 12.77 -4.29 -7.49
N ALA A 480 11.76 -4.98 -8.00
CA ALA A 480 11.90 -6.15 -8.87
C ALA A 480 11.74 -5.71 -10.33
N GLU A 481 12.78 -5.91 -11.12
CA GLU A 481 12.77 -5.63 -12.55
C GLU A 481 12.20 -6.84 -13.31
N LYS A 482 11.30 -6.59 -14.27
CA LYS A 482 10.60 -7.64 -15.03
C LYS A 482 11.12 -7.67 -16.47
N GLY A 483 11.55 -8.86 -16.94
CA GLY A 483 12.02 -9.05 -18.30
C GLY A 483 13.18 -8.12 -18.67
N LEU A 484 12.95 -7.21 -19.63
CA LEU A 484 13.94 -6.18 -20.00
C LEU A 484 13.77 -4.87 -19.18
N GLY A 485 12.68 -4.70 -18.45
CA GLY A 485 12.42 -3.47 -17.70
C GLY A 485 12.31 -2.25 -18.63
N GLU A 486 13.15 -1.23 -18.39
CA GLU A 486 13.29 -0.07 -19.30
C GLU A 486 14.19 -0.34 -20.50
N ARG A 487 14.89 -1.49 -20.53
CA ARG A 487 15.90 -1.79 -21.54
C ARG A 487 15.23 -2.15 -22.87
N TRP A 488 15.80 -1.64 -23.97
CA TRP A 488 15.41 -2.05 -25.31
C TRP A 488 16.13 -3.34 -25.74
N THR A 489 17.35 -3.53 -25.25
CA THR A 489 18.18 -4.73 -25.45
C THR A 489 18.91 -5.07 -24.16
N LYS A 490 19.53 -6.25 -24.06
CA LYS A 490 20.37 -6.60 -22.90
C LYS A 490 21.59 -5.68 -22.69
N HIS A 491 21.93 -4.86 -23.70
CA HIS A 491 23.04 -3.91 -23.67
C HIS A 491 22.59 -2.49 -23.34
N ASP A 492 21.28 -2.27 -23.22
CA ASP A 492 20.70 -0.97 -22.83
C ASP A 492 20.69 -0.80 -21.30
N ILE A 493 20.73 0.45 -20.84
CA ILE A 493 20.72 0.81 -19.42
C ILE A 493 19.33 0.55 -18.81
N GLY A 494 19.30 -0.10 -17.64
CA GLY A 494 18.07 -0.35 -16.89
C GLY A 494 17.73 0.76 -15.92
N LEU A 495 16.54 0.70 -15.31
CA LEU A 495 16.08 1.75 -14.41
C LEU A 495 17.00 1.89 -13.17
N GLN A 496 17.47 0.78 -12.63
CA GLN A 496 18.37 0.76 -11.48
C GLN A 496 19.69 1.49 -11.79
N GLU A 497 20.29 1.17 -12.93
CA GLU A 497 21.53 1.80 -13.41
C GLU A 497 21.31 3.29 -13.68
N MET A 498 20.18 3.68 -14.28
CA MET A 498 19.83 5.09 -14.52
C MET A 498 19.75 5.89 -13.21
N VAL A 499 19.07 5.33 -12.20
CA VAL A 499 18.94 5.96 -10.88
C VAL A 499 20.28 6.08 -10.17
N LEU A 500 21.11 5.05 -10.24
CA LEU A 500 22.46 5.12 -9.69
C LEU A 500 23.31 6.15 -10.41
N GLY A 501 23.34 6.14 -11.75
CA GLY A 501 24.02 7.14 -12.56
C GLY A 501 23.64 8.57 -12.21
N ALA A 502 22.34 8.84 -12.10
CA ALA A 502 21.81 10.15 -11.75
C ALA A 502 22.25 10.64 -10.35
N ARG A 503 22.51 9.73 -9.39
CA ARG A 503 23.02 10.09 -8.06
C ARG A 503 24.48 10.54 -8.07
N TYR A 504 25.27 10.04 -9.02
CA TYR A 504 26.68 10.37 -9.16
C TYR A 504 26.93 11.49 -10.19
N SER A 505 25.91 11.85 -10.98
CA SER A 505 25.97 12.93 -11.97
C SER A 505 25.66 14.29 -11.34
N GLU A 506 26.46 15.32 -11.64
CA GLU A 506 26.16 16.71 -11.23
C GLU A 506 24.92 17.28 -11.96
N ARG A 507 24.63 16.80 -13.18
CA ARG A 507 23.47 17.20 -13.99
C ARG A 507 22.58 16.00 -14.36
N PRO A 508 21.78 15.45 -13.44
CA PRO A 508 20.95 14.25 -13.69
C PRO A 508 19.96 14.42 -14.85
N GLY A 509 19.48 15.65 -15.11
CA GLY A 509 18.65 15.95 -16.28
C GLY A 509 19.38 15.76 -17.62
N LEU A 510 20.69 16.03 -17.68
CA LEU A 510 21.51 15.80 -18.87
C LEU A 510 21.64 14.30 -19.14
N LEU A 511 21.89 13.48 -18.12
CA LEU A 511 21.91 12.02 -18.29
C LEU A 511 20.61 11.50 -18.92
N LYS A 512 19.45 11.96 -18.44
CA LYS A 512 18.15 11.56 -19.00
C LYS A 512 18.00 11.96 -20.47
N GLU A 513 18.46 13.16 -20.83
CA GLU A 513 18.52 13.63 -22.23
C GLU A 513 19.42 12.73 -23.09
N LEU A 514 20.62 12.41 -22.61
CA LEU A 514 21.58 11.58 -23.35
C LEU A 514 21.09 10.14 -23.52
N ILE A 515 20.41 9.57 -22.54
CA ILE A 515 19.80 8.24 -22.67
C ILE A 515 18.71 8.24 -23.74
N ALA A 516 17.80 9.23 -23.71
CA ALA A 516 16.76 9.36 -24.72
C ALA A 516 17.36 9.59 -26.12
N TYR A 517 18.39 10.43 -26.21
CA TYR A 517 19.12 10.70 -27.44
C TYR A 517 19.77 9.43 -27.99
N SER A 518 20.57 8.73 -27.17
CA SER A 518 21.29 7.50 -27.56
C SER A 518 20.31 6.43 -28.02
N ARG A 519 19.24 6.18 -27.27
CA ARG A 519 18.18 5.25 -27.66
C ARG A 519 17.58 5.62 -29.02
N SER A 520 17.26 6.90 -29.26
CA SER A 520 16.68 7.34 -30.54
C SER A 520 17.61 7.18 -31.76
N LYS A 521 18.92 7.19 -31.54
CA LYS A 521 19.93 7.15 -32.62
C LYS A 521 20.57 5.78 -32.81
N LEU A 522 20.82 5.06 -31.72
CA LEU A 522 21.63 3.83 -31.67
C LEU A 522 20.84 2.64 -31.14
N GLY A 523 19.61 2.83 -30.65
CA GLY A 523 18.78 1.76 -30.11
C GLY A 523 19.12 1.31 -28.69
N PHE A 524 20.12 1.91 -28.04
CA PHE A 524 20.48 1.67 -26.64
C PHE A 524 21.31 2.82 -26.07
N PHE A 525 21.41 2.90 -24.76
CA PHE A 525 22.47 3.58 -24.01
C PHE A 525 23.22 2.49 -23.22
N PRO A 526 24.57 2.46 -23.19
CA PRO A 526 25.31 1.34 -22.61
C PRO A 526 24.87 0.96 -21.19
N ALA A 527 24.64 -0.34 -20.96
CA ALA A 527 24.32 -0.90 -19.64
C ALA A 527 25.47 -0.77 -18.63
N THR A 528 26.69 -0.54 -19.11
CA THR A 528 27.88 -0.29 -18.30
C THR A 528 27.69 1.01 -17.51
N VAL A 529 27.44 0.88 -16.20
CA VAL A 529 26.93 1.98 -15.36
C VAL A 529 27.82 3.23 -15.34
N ILE A 530 29.14 3.10 -15.48
CA ILE A 530 30.06 4.26 -15.53
C ILE A 530 29.79 5.19 -16.72
N ARG A 531 29.25 4.68 -17.84
CA ARG A 531 28.88 5.51 -18.99
C ARG A 531 27.79 6.52 -18.67
N SER A 532 26.98 6.24 -17.65
CA SER A 532 25.99 7.20 -17.12
C SER A 532 26.62 8.42 -16.43
N HIS A 533 27.91 8.39 -16.13
CA HIS A 533 28.68 9.52 -15.64
C HIS A 533 29.63 10.08 -16.71
N GLU A 534 30.34 9.21 -17.43
CA GLU A 534 31.35 9.64 -18.40
C GLU A 534 30.75 10.45 -19.55
N TYR A 535 29.65 9.99 -20.17
CA TYR A 535 29.08 10.74 -21.30
C TYR A 535 28.57 12.13 -20.89
N PRO A 536 27.82 12.32 -19.78
CA PRO A 536 27.53 13.65 -19.26
C PRO A 536 28.80 14.49 -19.01
N TRP A 537 29.82 13.92 -18.38
CA TRP A 537 31.08 14.63 -18.10
C TRP A 537 31.73 15.14 -19.40
N PHE A 538 31.90 14.27 -20.41
CA PHE A 538 32.46 14.68 -21.70
C PHE A 538 31.63 15.77 -22.39
N VAL A 539 30.29 15.65 -22.37
CA VAL A 539 29.39 16.65 -22.94
C VAL A 539 29.54 18.00 -22.24
N GLU A 540 29.70 18.01 -20.92
CA GLU A 540 29.90 19.24 -20.14
C GLU A 540 31.23 19.91 -20.47
N GLN A 541 32.33 19.13 -20.47
CA GLN A 541 33.66 19.64 -20.79
C GLN A 541 33.77 20.15 -22.24
N MET A 542 32.96 19.60 -23.15
CA MET A 542 32.91 19.98 -24.58
C MET A 542 31.70 20.85 -24.94
N SER A 543 31.11 21.57 -23.98
CA SER A 543 29.93 22.42 -24.21
C SER A 543 30.13 23.54 -25.26
N ASN A 544 31.37 23.91 -25.57
CA ASN A 544 31.74 24.89 -26.61
C ASN A 544 32.23 24.24 -27.93
N CYS A 545 31.74 23.04 -28.26
CA CYS A 545 32.16 22.27 -29.44
C CYS A 545 31.74 22.85 -30.80
N SER A 546 30.80 23.81 -30.85
CA SER A 546 30.28 24.32 -32.12
C SER A 546 31.37 24.93 -33.01
N GLY A 547 31.46 24.46 -34.25
CA GLY A 547 32.48 24.84 -35.24
C GLY A 547 33.87 24.27 -34.99
N LYS A 548 34.07 23.47 -33.93
CA LYS A 548 35.35 22.85 -33.60
C LYS A 548 35.56 21.54 -34.37
N LYS A 549 36.81 21.28 -34.78
CA LYS A 549 37.23 19.99 -35.31
C LYS A 549 37.55 19.06 -34.15
N ILE A 550 36.79 17.98 -34.01
CA ILE A 550 36.90 17.05 -32.87
C ILE A 550 37.24 15.66 -33.39
N LEU A 551 38.24 15.02 -32.79
CA LEU A 551 38.59 13.63 -33.04
C LEU A 551 38.15 12.75 -31.86
N ASP A 552 37.41 11.70 -32.15
CA ASP A 552 37.12 10.60 -31.24
C ASP A 552 38.08 9.42 -31.51
N VAL A 553 38.87 9.04 -30.50
CA VAL A 553 39.86 7.97 -30.59
C VAL A 553 39.37 6.72 -29.85
N GLY A 554 39.14 5.65 -30.62
CA GLY A 554 38.47 4.44 -30.14
C GLY A 554 36.97 4.65 -30.01
N ALA A 555 36.35 5.22 -31.06
CA ALA A 555 34.99 5.71 -31.01
C ALA A 555 33.92 4.66 -30.66
N GLY A 556 34.21 3.38 -30.95
CA GLY A 556 33.29 2.28 -30.68
C GLY A 556 31.87 2.55 -31.19
N VAL A 557 30.88 2.10 -30.42
CA VAL A 557 29.47 2.50 -30.56
C VAL A 557 29.09 3.37 -29.37
N SER A 558 29.06 4.68 -29.57
CA SER A 558 28.75 5.67 -28.54
C SER A 558 27.90 6.80 -29.11
N LEU A 559 27.13 7.47 -28.25
CA LEU A 559 26.30 8.61 -28.66
C LEU A 559 27.14 9.85 -29.01
N MET A 560 28.39 9.91 -28.53
CA MET A 560 29.20 11.12 -28.48
C MET A 560 29.46 11.73 -29.87
N PRO A 561 29.84 10.97 -30.91
CA PRO A 561 30.04 11.55 -32.24
C PRO A 561 28.79 12.22 -32.81
N LEU A 562 27.64 11.58 -32.65
CA LEU A 562 26.36 12.09 -33.13
C LEU A 562 25.92 13.32 -32.34
N TYR A 563 26.04 13.27 -31.01
CA TYR A 563 25.67 14.38 -30.14
C TYR A 563 26.50 15.63 -30.44
N LEU A 564 27.83 15.50 -30.53
CA LEU A 564 28.71 16.62 -30.84
C LEU A 564 28.45 17.20 -32.23
N ALA A 565 28.18 16.36 -33.24
CA ALA A 565 27.83 16.80 -34.58
C ALA A 565 26.50 17.56 -34.61
N ASP A 566 25.49 17.13 -33.85
CA ASP A 566 24.22 17.84 -33.66
C ASP A 566 24.42 19.21 -32.97
N HIS A 567 25.47 19.36 -32.16
CA HIS A 567 25.85 20.63 -31.53
C HIS A 567 26.85 21.46 -32.37
N GLY A 568 27.02 21.08 -33.64
CA GLY A 568 27.75 21.86 -34.65
C GLY A 568 29.25 21.60 -34.71
N ALA A 569 29.75 20.56 -34.04
CA ALA A 569 31.14 20.13 -34.19
C ALA A 569 31.37 19.45 -35.56
N LEU A 570 32.61 19.52 -36.05
CA LEU A 570 33.10 18.75 -37.19
C LEU A 570 33.79 17.50 -36.64
N VAL A 571 33.04 16.41 -36.52
CA VAL A 571 33.49 15.20 -35.84
C VAL A 571 34.18 14.25 -36.80
N THR A 572 35.31 13.71 -36.36
CA THR A 572 36.03 12.61 -37.01
C THR A 572 36.19 11.47 -36.01
N THR A 573 35.93 10.24 -36.41
CA THR A 573 36.08 9.05 -35.57
C THR A 573 37.15 8.13 -36.14
N VAL A 574 37.96 7.55 -35.25
CA VAL A 574 38.99 6.55 -35.59
C VAL A 574 38.86 5.38 -34.65
N ASP A 575 38.76 4.18 -35.20
CA ASP A 575 38.68 2.94 -34.44
C ASP A 575 39.17 1.79 -35.34
N ASN A 576 39.96 0.86 -34.81
CA ASN A 576 40.55 -0.26 -35.56
C ASN A 576 39.91 -1.61 -35.22
N HIS A 577 38.79 -1.61 -34.53
CA HIS A 577 38.18 -2.83 -34.04
C HIS A 577 37.69 -3.71 -35.21
N PRO A 578 38.07 -5.00 -35.26
CA PRO A 578 37.84 -5.84 -36.43
C PRO A 578 36.36 -6.13 -36.71
N ILE A 579 35.49 -6.00 -35.71
CA ILE A 579 34.03 -6.09 -35.85
C ILE A 579 33.48 -4.76 -36.38
N ILE A 580 32.86 -4.80 -37.56
CA ILE A 580 32.13 -3.68 -38.18
C ILE A 580 30.65 -3.78 -37.81
N ARG A 581 30.11 -2.75 -37.15
CA ARG A 581 28.75 -2.75 -36.58
C ARG A 581 27.65 -2.43 -37.59
N ASN A 582 27.95 -1.65 -38.62
CA ASN A 582 27.03 -1.36 -39.72
C ASN A 582 26.52 -2.64 -40.43
N GLU A 583 27.32 -3.72 -40.41
CA GLU A 583 26.98 -5.02 -40.99
C GLU A 583 26.14 -5.92 -40.08
N GLN A 584 25.87 -5.48 -38.84
CA GLN A 584 25.18 -6.26 -37.81
C GLN A 584 23.82 -5.65 -37.47
N PRO A 585 22.84 -6.45 -37.01
CA PRO A 585 21.57 -5.93 -36.53
C PRO A 585 21.79 -5.03 -35.30
N MET A 586 21.09 -3.89 -35.26
CA MET A 586 21.24 -2.88 -34.21
C MET A 586 20.96 -3.43 -32.81
N GLU A 587 20.10 -4.45 -32.70
CA GLU A 587 19.78 -5.13 -31.44
C GLU A 587 20.98 -5.88 -30.83
N SER A 588 22.01 -6.16 -31.64
CA SER A 588 23.26 -6.80 -31.22
C SER A 588 24.38 -5.80 -30.87
N TRP A 589 24.14 -4.51 -31.10
CA TRP A 589 25.11 -3.47 -30.79
C TRP A 589 25.32 -3.36 -29.28
N ASN A 590 26.56 -3.06 -28.92
CA ASN A 590 27.02 -2.68 -27.59
C ASN A 590 28.19 -1.70 -27.79
N GLU A 591 28.81 -1.21 -26.72
CA GLU A 591 29.85 -0.17 -26.81
C GLU A 591 31.10 -0.55 -27.64
N TRP A 592 31.32 -1.83 -27.95
CA TRP A 592 32.47 -2.33 -28.70
C TRP A 592 32.19 -2.44 -30.21
N GLY A 593 33.23 -2.26 -31.03
CA GLY A 593 33.18 -2.44 -32.48
C GLY A 593 33.31 -1.15 -33.26
N PHE A 594 33.84 -1.22 -34.47
CA PHE A 594 33.90 -0.08 -35.38
C PHE A 594 32.49 0.22 -35.90
N LEU A 595 32.06 1.47 -35.75
CA LEU A 595 30.87 2.00 -36.40
C LEU A 595 31.27 3.10 -37.39
N ASP A 596 30.87 2.94 -38.64
CA ASP A 596 30.93 4.01 -39.63
C ASP A 596 29.77 4.97 -39.39
N TYR A 597 30.04 6.03 -38.63
CA TYR A 597 29.05 7.07 -38.33
C TYR A 597 28.69 7.90 -39.56
N SER A 598 29.50 7.88 -40.63
CA SER A 598 29.17 8.62 -41.85
C SER A 598 27.93 8.06 -42.57
N GLU A 599 27.60 6.78 -42.32
CA GLU A 599 26.36 6.16 -42.78
C GLU A 599 25.13 6.61 -41.96
N LEU A 600 25.34 7.02 -40.70
CA LEU A 600 24.28 7.53 -39.83
C LEU A 600 24.10 9.05 -39.95
N ASP A 601 25.20 9.77 -40.15
CA ASP A 601 25.25 11.22 -40.29
C ASP A 601 26.40 11.64 -41.21
N ALA A 602 26.04 12.15 -42.40
CA ALA A 602 27.00 12.57 -43.42
C ALA A 602 27.93 13.72 -42.99
N ARG A 603 27.68 14.38 -41.85
CA ARG A 603 28.59 15.40 -41.27
C ARG A 603 29.80 14.78 -40.57
N ILE A 604 29.72 13.50 -40.20
CA ILE A 604 30.77 12.78 -39.48
C ILE A 604 31.64 12.03 -40.48
N ARG A 605 32.95 12.02 -40.24
CA ARG A 605 33.90 11.19 -41.00
C ARG A 605 34.40 10.06 -40.12
N SER A 606 34.32 8.83 -40.59
CA SER A 606 34.76 7.66 -39.82
C SER A 606 35.86 6.91 -40.55
N PHE A 607 36.87 6.47 -39.80
CA PHE A 607 38.03 5.78 -40.33
C PHE A 607 38.27 4.47 -39.58
N HIS A 608 38.13 3.35 -40.27
CA HIS A 608 38.46 2.02 -39.76
C HIS A 608 39.97 1.77 -39.91
N VAL A 609 40.77 2.30 -38.99
CA VAL A 609 42.24 2.30 -39.08
C VAL A 609 42.87 2.37 -37.69
N ASP A 610 44.08 1.82 -37.55
CA ASP A 610 44.88 2.01 -36.35
C ASP A 610 45.18 3.51 -36.12
N MET A 611 45.00 3.98 -34.89
CA MET A 611 45.26 5.36 -34.53
C MET A 611 46.69 5.80 -34.85
N CYS A 612 47.68 4.92 -34.73
CA CYS A 612 49.07 5.21 -35.06
C CYS A 612 49.30 5.38 -36.58
N GLU A 613 48.42 4.83 -37.41
CA GLU A 613 48.48 4.91 -38.89
C GLU A 613 47.54 5.98 -39.47
N PHE A 614 46.71 6.61 -38.63
CA PHE A 614 45.71 7.58 -39.07
C PHE A 614 46.33 8.91 -39.53
N GLU A 615 46.25 9.21 -40.83
CA GLU A 615 46.77 10.45 -41.44
C GLU A 615 45.64 11.36 -41.98
N PRO A 616 45.05 12.24 -41.15
CA PRO A 616 43.89 13.07 -41.52
C PRO A 616 44.23 14.24 -42.45
N GLY A 617 45.50 14.61 -42.58
CA GLY A 617 45.94 15.80 -43.34
C GLY A 617 45.58 17.14 -42.69
N GLU A 618 45.04 17.13 -41.46
CA GLU A 618 44.66 18.32 -40.71
C GLU A 618 44.87 18.13 -39.20
N ARG A 619 44.80 19.25 -38.45
CA ARG A 619 44.85 19.25 -36.98
C ARG A 619 43.47 19.49 -36.37
N PHE A 620 43.30 19.01 -35.15
CA PHE A 620 42.05 19.11 -34.40
C PHE A 620 42.11 20.19 -33.32
N ASP A 621 40.94 20.76 -33.01
CA ASP A 621 40.76 21.66 -31.87
C ASP A 621 40.69 20.88 -30.55
N MET A 622 40.06 19.69 -30.60
CA MET A 622 39.89 18.80 -29.46
C MET A 622 40.05 17.34 -29.87
N ILE A 623 40.61 16.52 -29.00
CA ILE A 623 40.64 15.06 -29.11
C ILE A 623 40.03 14.51 -27.82
N TYR A 624 39.18 13.49 -27.92
CA TYR A 624 38.72 12.75 -26.76
C TYR A 624 38.82 11.24 -26.94
N SER A 625 38.90 10.51 -25.83
CA SER A 625 38.85 9.04 -25.79
C SER A 625 38.18 8.57 -24.50
N VAL A 626 37.21 7.66 -24.63
CA VAL A 626 36.30 7.25 -23.54
C VAL A 626 36.55 5.79 -23.13
N SER A 627 37.34 5.57 -22.09
CA SER A 627 37.85 4.26 -21.62
C SER A 627 38.34 3.36 -22.77
N VAL A 628 39.46 3.74 -23.38
CA VAL A 628 40.04 3.02 -24.53
C VAL A 628 41.53 2.78 -24.34
N ILE A 629 42.29 3.83 -24.03
CA ILE A 629 43.76 3.78 -24.10
C ILE A 629 44.38 2.92 -22.99
N GLU A 630 43.66 2.70 -21.90
CA GLU A 630 44.00 1.71 -20.86
C GLU A 630 43.82 0.27 -21.35
N HIS A 631 43.01 0.00 -22.37
CA HIS A 631 42.86 -1.34 -22.92
C HIS A 631 43.93 -1.69 -23.97
N MET A 632 44.97 -0.86 -24.11
CA MET A 632 46.10 -1.05 -25.03
C MET A 632 47.36 -1.46 -24.28
N PRO A 633 48.28 -2.24 -24.90
CA PRO A 633 49.58 -2.49 -24.30
C PRO A 633 50.28 -1.17 -23.97
N ALA A 634 50.99 -1.08 -22.84
CA ALA A 634 51.58 0.18 -22.39
C ALA A 634 52.47 0.86 -23.45
N VAL A 635 53.17 0.08 -24.28
CA VAL A 635 53.97 0.59 -25.40
C VAL A 635 53.10 1.23 -26.48
N VAL A 636 51.96 0.62 -26.82
CA VAL A 636 51.02 1.15 -27.83
C VAL A 636 50.32 2.39 -27.30
N ARG A 637 49.88 2.39 -26.04
CA ARG A 637 49.27 3.56 -25.38
C ARG A 637 50.15 4.81 -25.50
N ARG A 638 51.45 4.69 -25.23
CA ARG A 638 52.42 5.81 -25.33
C ARG A 638 52.50 6.36 -26.75
N LEU A 639 52.58 5.48 -27.75
CA LEU A 639 52.59 5.87 -29.16
C LEU A 639 51.29 6.59 -29.55
N VAL A 640 50.15 6.11 -29.05
CA VAL A 640 48.84 6.75 -29.28
C VAL A 640 48.77 8.14 -28.61
N ILE A 641 49.30 8.31 -27.40
CA ILE A 641 49.40 9.63 -26.72
C ILE A 641 50.25 10.60 -27.55
N GLU A 642 51.44 10.18 -28.00
CA GLU A 642 52.31 10.99 -28.86
C GLU A 642 51.62 11.35 -30.19
N ARG A 643 50.87 10.40 -30.77
CA ARG A 643 50.10 10.63 -31.99
C ARG A 643 48.99 11.66 -31.77
N MET A 644 48.24 11.58 -30.67
CA MET A 644 47.22 12.57 -30.31
C MET A 644 47.83 13.97 -30.15
N ALA A 645 48.98 14.09 -29.48
CA ALA A 645 49.71 15.36 -29.39
C ALA A 645 50.07 15.90 -30.79
N GLY A 646 50.57 15.05 -31.67
CA GLY A 646 50.91 15.38 -33.04
C GLY A 646 49.73 15.85 -33.91
N LEU A 647 48.50 15.46 -33.56
CA LEU A 647 47.27 15.81 -34.29
C LEU A 647 46.52 17.02 -33.71
N LEU A 648 46.86 17.47 -32.50
CA LEU A 648 46.27 18.67 -31.91
C LEU A 648 46.92 19.96 -32.45
N GLN A 649 46.13 21.02 -32.58
CA GLN A 649 46.68 22.37 -32.75
C GLN A 649 47.27 22.87 -31.42
N PRO A 650 48.27 23.78 -31.44
CA PRO A 650 48.77 24.39 -30.21
C PRO A 650 47.64 25.02 -29.38
N GLY A 651 47.54 24.64 -28.11
CA GLY A 651 46.47 25.06 -27.20
C GLY A 651 45.14 24.30 -27.34
N GLY A 652 45.05 23.30 -28.24
CA GLY A 652 43.92 22.38 -28.32
C GLY A 652 43.81 21.47 -27.10
N LEU A 653 42.65 20.85 -26.92
CA LEU A 653 42.32 20.07 -25.73
C LEU A 653 42.37 18.56 -25.98
N LEU A 654 42.90 17.82 -25.01
CA LEU A 654 42.78 16.37 -24.93
C LEU A 654 41.91 16.03 -23.71
N LEU A 655 40.87 15.23 -23.90
CA LEU A 655 40.00 14.75 -22.83
C LEU A 655 40.05 13.22 -22.78
N LEU A 656 40.32 12.65 -21.61
CA LEU A 656 40.43 11.20 -21.44
C LEU A 656 39.59 10.74 -20.26
N SER A 657 38.95 9.58 -20.40
CA SER A 657 38.57 8.75 -19.26
C SER A 657 39.33 7.43 -19.30
N LEU A 658 39.66 6.90 -18.12
CA LEU A 658 40.44 5.67 -17.95
C LEU A 658 39.82 4.80 -16.87
N ASP A 659 39.59 3.54 -17.19
CA ASP A 659 39.21 2.53 -16.23
C ASP A 659 40.40 2.16 -15.33
N LEU A 660 40.14 2.11 -14.03
CA LEU A 660 41.06 1.74 -12.97
C LEU A 660 40.61 0.47 -12.27
N ILE A 661 41.58 -0.29 -11.76
CA ILE A 661 41.31 -1.38 -10.81
C ILE A 661 40.70 -0.78 -9.54
N PRO A 662 39.50 -1.22 -9.11
CA PRO A 662 38.78 -0.62 -7.99
C PRO A 662 39.62 -0.46 -6.73
N GLY A 663 39.56 0.72 -6.12
CA GLY A 663 40.29 1.07 -4.90
C GLY A 663 41.80 1.25 -5.10
N SER A 664 42.28 1.44 -6.34
CA SER A 664 43.70 1.60 -6.64
C SER A 664 43.96 2.64 -7.75
N ASN A 665 45.23 3.01 -7.93
CA ASN A 665 45.68 3.84 -9.05
C ASN A 665 46.16 3.01 -10.26
N LEU A 666 45.93 1.70 -10.28
CA LEU A 666 46.39 0.83 -11.38
C LEU A 666 45.37 0.86 -12.52
N LEU A 667 45.87 0.91 -13.76
CA LEU A 667 45.01 0.87 -14.95
C LEU A 667 44.35 -0.50 -15.11
N TRP A 668 43.13 -0.50 -15.67
CA TRP A 668 42.40 -1.73 -15.96
C TRP A 668 42.97 -2.45 -17.19
N ASN A 669 43.68 -3.55 -16.95
CA ASN A 669 44.50 -4.24 -17.96
C ASN A 669 43.77 -5.29 -18.81
N LEU A 670 42.44 -5.25 -18.88
CA LEU A 670 41.65 -6.19 -19.69
C LEU A 670 41.03 -5.48 -20.90
N ASN A 671 41.21 -6.05 -22.09
CA ASN A 671 40.49 -5.67 -23.30
C ASN A 671 39.56 -6.82 -23.71
N ALA A 672 38.25 -6.59 -23.70
CA ALA A 672 37.23 -7.63 -23.94
C ALA A 672 37.46 -8.92 -23.10
N GLY A 673 37.97 -8.77 -21.88
CA GLY A 673 38.26 -9.88 -20.95
C GLY A 673 39.62 -10.54 -21.14
N VAL A 674 40.45 -10.07 -22.06
CA VAL A 674 41.81 -10.57 -22.32
C VAL A 674 42.84 -9.65 -21.65
N VAL A 675 43.75 -10.23 -20.88
CA VAL A 675 44.88 -9.49 -20.28
C VAL A 675 45.79 -8.98 -21.38
N VAL A 676 46.02 -7.67 -21.40
CA VAL A 676 46.76 -7.00 -22.47
C VAL A 676 48.27 -6.96 -22.20
N ASP A 677 48.67 -6.77 -20.94
CA ASP A 677 50.05 -6.86 -20.46
C ASP A 677 50.14 -7.82 -19.26
N GLU A 678 50.99 -8.85 -19.33
CA GLU A 678 51.14 -9.85 -18.26
C GLU A 678 51.95 -9.32 -17.05
N SER A 679 52.84 -8.36 -17.27
CA SER A 679 53.58 -7.68 -16.20
C SER A 679 53.96 -6.27 -16.64
N ASP A 680 53.50 -5.26 -15.88
CA ASP A 680 53.71 -3.81 -16.08
C ASP A 680 52.80 -3.13 -17.14
N HIS A 681 51.53 -2.97 -16.77
CA HIS A 681 50.53 -2.29 -17.60
C HIS A 681 50.47 -0.76 -17.36
N GLY A 682 50.80 -0.33 -16.14
CA GLY A 682 50.88 1.07 -15.73
C GLY A 682 49.83 1.49 -14.70
N SER A 683 50.06 2.67 -14.15
CA SER A 683 49.21 3.36 -13.18
C SER A 683 48.76 4.73 -13.71
N LEU A 684 47.87 5.38 -12.97
CA LEU A 684 47.45 6.74 -13.24
C LEU A 684 48.66 7.72 -13.25
N ASP A 685 49.63 7.52 -12.36
CA ASP A 685 50.82 8.36 -12.29
C ASP A 685 51.73 8.16 -13.52
N ASP A 686 51.79 6.93 -14.06
CA ASP A 686 52.50 6.66 -15.31
C ASP A 686 51.83 7.38 -16.48
N VAL A 687 50.49 7.35 -16.58
CA VAL A 687 49.77 8.07 -17.64
C VAL A 687 50.00 9.58 -17.55
N LYS A 688 50.06 10.16 -16.34
CA LYS A 688 50.39 11.59 -16.19
C LYS A 688 51.78 11.90 -16.73
N ALA A 689 52.77 11.07 -16.42
CA ALA A 689 54.12 11.23 -16.93
C ALA A 689 54.19 11.08 -18.45
N GLU A 690 53.43 10.11 -19.01
CA GLU A 690 53.29 9.89 -20.45
C GLU A 690 52.67 11.11 -21.15
N LEU A 691 51.59 11.67 -20.60
CA LEU A 691 50.94 12.89 -21.10
C LEU A 691 51.89 14.10 -21.06
N GLN A 692 52.54 14.34 -19.93
CA GLN A 692 53.48 15.46 -19.77
C GLN A 692 54.66 15.34 -20.75
N SER A 693 55.19 14.13 -20.94
CA SER A 693 56.29 13.87 -21.88
C SER A 693 55.88 14.10 -23.34
N ALA A 694 54.60 13.97 -23.67
CA ALA A 694 54.06 14.28 -25.00
C ALA A 694 53.69 15.76 -25.19
N GLY A 695 53.99 16.63 -24.20
CA GLY A 695 53.72 18.07 -24.25
C GLY A 695 52.31 18.48 -23.81
N PHE A 696 51.64 17.65 -23.01
CA PHE A 696 50.36 18.01 -22.42
C PHE A 696 50.50 18.64 -21.04
N GLU A 697 49.86 19.80 -20.86
CA GLU A 697 49.62 20.39 -19.56
C GLU A 697 48.29 19.85 -18.99
N ILE A 698 48.34 19.11 -17.89
CA ILE A 698 47.12 18.61 -17.23
C ILE A 698 46.44 19.77 -16.49
N THR A 699 45.25 20.15 -16.95
CA THR A 699 44.48 21.29 -16.42
C THR A 699 43.37 20.88 -15.47
N SER A 700 42.83 19.66 -15.61
CA SER A 700 41.95 19.02 -14.62
C SER A 700 42.29 17.53 -14.52
N GLU A 701 42.18 17.00 -13.31
CA GLU A 701 42.26 15.58 -12.98
C GLU A 701 41.18 15.27 -11.93
N GLU A 702 40.30 14.34 -12.24
CA GLU A 702 39.20 13.92 -11.37
C GLU A 702 39.12 12.40 -11.32
N SER A 703 38.52 11.84 -10.27
CA SER A 703 38.26 10.40 -10.19
C SER A 703 36.92 10.10 -9.55
N LEU A 704 36.23 9.12 -10.14
CA LEU A 704 35.00 8.53 -9.61
C LEU A 704 35.33 7.15 -9.05
N LEU A 705 35.25 7.02 -7.73
CA LEU A 705 35.61 5.80 -7.01
C LEU A 705 34.38 5.13 -6.40
N GLY A 706 34.35 3.80 -6.42
CA GLY A 706 33.39 2.99 -5.67
C GLY A 706 31.93 3.14 -6.13
N MET A 707 31.70 3.43 -7.42
CA MET A 707 30.35 3.52 -7.97
C MET A 707 29.66 2.14 -7.89
N PRO A 708 28.49 2.02 -7.23
CA PRO A 708 27.77 0.76 -7.12
C PRO A 708 27.48 0.15 -8.50
N MET A 709 27.63 -1.18 -8.59
CA MET A 709 27.48 -1.97 -9.83
C MET A 709 28.55 -1.71 -10.92
N SER A 710 29.50 -0.80 -10.68
CA SER A 710 30.67 -0.68 -11.55
C SER A 710 31.69 -1.79 -11.27
N ARG A 711 32.41 -2.20 -12.32
CA ARG A 711 33.56 -3.12 -12.23
C ARG A 711 34.89 -2.38 -12.09
N THR A 712 34.90 -1.09 -12.39
CA THR A 712 36.08 -0.23 -12.49
C THR A 712 35.82 1.06 -11.72
N ASP A 713 36.89 1.65 -11.21
CA ASP A 713 36.90 3.07 -10.88
C ASP A 713 37.27 3.84 -12.17
N VAL A 714 36.97 5.14 -12.26
CA VAL A 714 37.27 5.92 -13.47
C VAL A 714 38.06 7.16 -13.11
N ALA A 715 39.14 7.43 -13.86
CA ALA A 715 39.85 8.70 -13.82
C ALA A 715 39.57 9.53 -15.07
N TYR A 716 39.53 10.84 -14.91
CA TYR A 716 39.28 11.81 -15.96
C TYR A 716 40.42 12.80 -16.07
N PHE A 717 40.81 13.14 -17.29
CA PHE A 717 41.80 14.17 -17.56
C PHE A 717 41.29 15.19 -18.57
N VAL A 718 41.53 16.46 -18.28
CA VAL A 718 41.48 17.54 -19.27
C VAL A 718 42.87 18.11 -19.41
N CYS A 719 43.46 17.98 -20.59
CA CYS A 719 44.80 18.44 -20.88
C CYS A 719 44.80 19.48 -21.99
N LYS A 720 45.73 20.43 -21.91
CA LYS A 720 45.98 21.41 -22.95
C LYS A 720 47.30 21.11 -23.64
N TYR A 721 47.28 21.03 -24.96
CA TYR A 721 48.50 20.75 -25.72
C TYR A 721 49.40 21.99 -25.79
N ASN A 722 50.62 21.86 -25.27
CA ASN A 722 51.65 22.88 -25.33
C ASN A 722 52.93 22.31 -25.98
N PRO A 723 53.13 22.51 -27.29
CA PRO A 723 54.28 21.94 -28.02
C PRO A 723 55.64 22.47 -27.54
N SER A 724 55.69 23.52 -26.71
CA SER A 724 56.94 24.02 -26.14
C SER A 724 57.41 23.25 -24.90
N GLN A 725 56.59 22.35 -24.37
CA GLN A 725 56.89 21.48 -23.22
C GLN A 725 57.20 20.03 -23.62
N ALA A 726 57.05 19.68 -24.90
CA ALA A 726 57.33 18.35 -25.48
C ALA A 726 58.83 18.11 -25.71
#